data_AF-A0A426TUM1-F1
#
_entry.id   AF-A0A426TUM1-F1
#
_cell.length_a   1.000
_cell.length_b   1.000
_cell.length_c   1.000
_cell.angle_alpha   90.00
_cell.angle_beta   90.00
_cell.angle_gamma   90.00
#
_symmetry.space_group_name_H-M   'P 1'
#
loop_
_entity.id
_entity.type
_entity.pdbx_description
1 polymer ?
#
loop_
_entity_poly.entity_id
_entity_poly.type
_entity_poly.pdbx_seq_one_letter_code
_entity_poly.pdbx_strand_id
1 'polypeptide(L)'
;MSDFPTEGSPPFINRRLSVDEWRTYVANYNFGRIAPTRLVLHHTYRPTEAQWAGLTTMRGIQRFYAGKGWWAGPHIFVGPDGIWLASPMSQVGIHAGTGNGSVAQGWYSIGLEMVGYFDTVRPAGRVWEFSLAVMGELSRRLNIAPNKLISFHRDYTNEKSCPGRAVTKDWVWGSVNAYLGNSAPPSPSPTPQPEPNVIEPATELLLEQMREESFRQKSGGQGFNGAWAFHQYATKESLGVPMAPSRTITVEGKQYDFQPFARETLFCEVPNWGDVQTLTKLLNGSIPPAGLGRRLLDETYQLGGSTFRPDWAFHQFALINRMGPPVGKSANITVDGKQYAYQVFAADTLYNLVPNWSDVRLLSQLGNATAAGDVRVREALLGATYRATGQTYRPDWAFHQRARQLGIGTPLAASYQIAVSGARYAIQIYALDTLYNLVPRWSDVRRMNDLVKHGATPPAQVLGMARAASADTTPAPLDDQLAIVRPNPLAMAHTSRNGRTIEQVILHAVPGDSERILSQMSAVGSRFTTHYLVALDGTIYQLVDEERAAWHAGMASADGLWFNLNLTSIGIALERPSTWPEEPAGNTNIQLNALSQLLRDLASHYPLTPSSLILWSSLAGSDGDAAEGLPLAALRAALG
;
A
#
# COMPACT_ATOMS: atom_id res chain seq x y z
N MET A 1 -39.61 2.43 -10.29
CA MET A 1 -39.64 1.07 -10.85
C MET A 1 -38.73 0.18 -10.02
N SER A 2 -39.16 -1.05 -9.74
CA SER A 2 -38.29 -2.11 -9.21
C SER A 2 -37.29 -2.55 -10.28
N ASP A 3 -36.18 -3.14 -9.86
CA ASP A 3 -35.18 -3.65 -10.81
C ASP A 3 -35.73 -4.83 -11.63
N PHE A 4 -35.04 -5.14 -12.73
CA PHE A 4 -35.29 -6.37 -13.50
C PHE A 4 -34.83 -7.60 -12.69
N PRO A 5 -35.40 -8.79 -12.94
CA PRO A 5 -34.95 -10.02 -12.31
C PRO A 5 -33.46 -10.30 -12.58
N THR A 6 -32.78 -10.84 -11.59
CA THR A 6 -31.39 -11.29 -11.70
C THR A 6 -31.30 -12.80 -11.94
N GLU A 7 -30.26 -13.24 -12.64
CA GLU A 7 -29.94 -14.66 -12.86
C GLU A 7 -28.48 -14.98 -12.52
N GLY A 8 -28.18 -16.25 -12.29
CA GLY A 8 -26.81 -16.76 -12.09
C GLY A 8 -26.16 -16.38 -10.76
N SER A 9 -24.86 -16.60 -10.66
CA SER A 9 -24.03 -16.26 -9.49
C SER A 9 -22.72 -15.61 -9.97
N PRO A 10 -22.36 -14.39 -9.52
CA PRO A 10 -23.21 -13.48 -8.76
C PRO A 10 -24.48 -13.09 -9.53
N PRO A 11 -25.61 -12.81 -8.87
CA PRO A 11 -26.89 -12.47 -9.52
C PRO A 11 -26.75 -11.21 -10.37
N PHE A 12 -26.77 -11.37 -11.70
CA PHE A 12 -26.70 -10.28 -12.67
C PHE A 12 -28.05 -10.12 -13.36
N ILE A 13 -28.41 -8.88 -13.68
CA ILE A 13 -29.60 -8.54 -14.47
C ILE A 13 -29.43 -8.97 -15.93
N ASN A 14 -28.21 -8.88 -16.50
CA ASN A 14 -27.88 -9.28 -17.86
C ASN A 14 -28.78 -8.65 -18.95
N ARG A 15 -29.24 -7.42 -18.73
CA ARG A 15 -30.08 -6.68 -19.68
C ARG A 15 -29.30 -5.56 -20.35
N ARG A 16 -29.33 -5.53 -21.68
CA ARG A 16 -28.81 -4.41 -22.49
C ARG A 16 -29.88 -3.34 -22.67
N LEU A 17 -29.49 -2.08 -22.52
CA LEU A 17 -30.30 -0.90 -22.77
C LEU A 17 -29.62 0.00 -23.81
N SER A 18 -30.45 0.65 -24.62
CA SER A 18 -30.10 1.86 -25.37
C SER A 18 -30.02 3.08 -24.45
N VAL A 19 -29.55 4.23 -24.95
CA VAL A 19 -29.48 5.48 -24.19
C VAL A 19 -30.87 5.96 -23.73
N ASP A 20 -31.89 5.85 -24.57
CA ASP A 20 -33.24 6.29 -24.23
C ASP A 20 -33.91 5.37 -23.20
N GLU A 21 -33.70 4.05 -23.32
CA GLU A 21 -34.13 3.08 -22.32
C GLU A 21 -33.41 3.32 -20.98
N TRP A 22 -32.10 3.59 -21.01
CA TRP A 22 -31.32 3.93 -19.83
C TRP A 22 -31.84 5.19 -19.14
N ARG A 23 -32.07 6.27 -19.90
CA ARG A 23 -32.62 7.53 -19.37
C ARG A 23 -33.95 7.29 -18.68
N THR A 24 -34.83 6.51 -19.32
CA THR A 24 -36.14 6.17 -18.75
C THR A 24 -35.99 5.32 -17.49
N TYR A 25 -35.10 4.33 -17.51
CA TYR A 25 -34.85 3.43 -16.40
C TYR A 25 -34.31 4.17 -15.17
N VAL A 26 -33.26 4.99 -15.33
CA VAL A 26 -32.63 5.71 -14.21
C VAL A 26 -33.52 6.82 -13.64
N ALA A 27 -34.28 7.54 -14.49
CA ALA A 27 -35.24 8.55 -14.05
C ALA A 27 -36.28 7.95 -13.08
N ASN A 28 -36.71 6.72 -13.36
CA ASN A 28 -37.71 6.02 -12.58
C ASN A 28 -37.14 5.05 -11.55
N TYR A 29 -35.82 4.93 -11.43
CA TYR A 29 -35.20 3.92 -10.58
C TYR A 29 -35.43 4.22 -9.09
N ASN A 30 -35.74 3.16 -8.33
CA ASN A 30 -35.82 3.22 -6.88
C ASN A 30 -34.50 2.70 -6.28
N PHE A 31 -33.67 3.60 -5.76
CA PHE A 31 -32.39 3.25 -5.11
C PHE A 31 -32.55 2.60 -3.72
N GLY A 32 -33.78 2.39 -3.24
CA GLY A 32 -34.05 1.80 -1.94
C GLY A 32 -33.88 2.81 -0.80
N ARG A 33 -33.42 2.32 0.36
CA ARG A 33 -33.37 3.11 1.60
C ARG A 33 -32.34 4.25 1.55
N ILE A 34 -31.23 4.03 0.87
CA ILE A 34 -30.14 5.00 0.73
C ILE A 34 -29.82 5.11 -0.76
N ALA A 35 -29.79 6.32 -1.29
CA ALA A 35 -29.33 6.57 -2.65
C ALA A 35 -27.79 6.56 -2.70
N PRO A 36 -27.19 6.06 -3.80
CA PRO A 36 -25.75 6.16 -3.98
C PRO A 36 -25.35 7.64 -4.05
N THR A 37 -24.20 7.98 -3.47
CA THR A 37 -23.67 9.35 -3.47
C THR A 37 -22.42 9.50 -4.32
N ARG A 38 -21.93 8.38 -4.87
CA ARG A 38 -20.69 8.29 -5.66
C ARG A 38 -20.89 7.38 -6.87
N LEU A 39 -20.05 7.57 -7.88
CA LEU A 39 -19.84 6.69 -9.01
C LEU A 39 -18.33 6.43 -9.11
N VAL A 40 -17.94 5.17 -9.30
CA VAL A 40 -16.54 4.81 -9.55
C VAL A 40 -16.44 4.36 -11.00
N LEU A 41 -15.66 5.10 -11.80
CA LEU A 41 -15.41 4.78 -13.19
C LEU A 41 -14.27 3.76 -13.29
N HIS A 42 -14.48 2.77 -14.15
CA HIS A 42 -13.55 1.67 -14.42
C HIS A 42 -13.35 1.46 -15.92
N HIS A 43 -12.29 0.72 -16.26
CA HIS A 43 -12.16 0.03 -17.53
C HIS A 43 -12.07 -1.47 -17.28
N THR A 44 -12.40 -2.27 -18.28
CA THR A 44 -12.32 -3.73 -18.13
C THR A 44 -10.88 -4.24 -18.24
N TYR A 45 -10.01 -3.55 -19.00
CA TYR A 45 -8.75 -4.05 -19.56
C TYR A 45 -8.95 -5.27 -20.48
N ARG A 46 -9.58 -6.33 -19.94
CA ARG A 46 -10.15 -7.46 -20.66
C ARG A 46 -11.57 -7.72 -20.17
N PRO A 47 -12.56 -7.89 -21.06
CA PRO A 47 -12.46 -7.93 -22.53
C PRO A 47 -12.12 -6.56 -23.13
N THR A 48 -11.42 -6.55 -24.28
CA THR A 48 -11.34 -5.37 -25.14
C THR A 48 -12.62 -5.22 -25.98
N GLU A 49 -12.82 -4.08 -26.63
CA GLU A 49 -13.95 -3.87 -27.54
C GLU A 49 -14.02 -4.95 -28.64
N ALA A 50 -12.88 -5.37 -29.17
CA ALA A 50 -12.80 -6.43 -30.18
C ALA A 50 -13.16 -7.83 -29.65
N GLN A 51 -13.03 -8.05 -28.33
CA GLN A 51 -13.38 -9.30 -27.67
C GLN A 51 -14.83 -9.32 -27.19
N TRP A 52 -15.55 -8.20 -27.32
CA TRP A 52 -16.91 -8.07 -26.83
C TRP A 52 -17.92 -8.79 -27.71
N ALA A 53 -18.73 -9.64 -27.09
CA ALA A 53 -19.77 -10.44 -27.72
C ALA A 53 -21.09 -10.38 -26.91
N GLY A 54 -21.42 -9.20 -26.38
CA GLY A 54 -22.68 -8.93 -25.67
C GLY A 54 -22.91 -9.87 -24.49
N LEU A 55 -24.09 -10.51 -24.46
CA LEU A 55 -24.50 -11.39 -23.36
C LEU A 55 -23.51 -12.54 -23.10
N THR A 56 -22.88 -13.08 -24.15
CA THR A 56 -21.87 -14.14 -24.00
C THR A 56 -20.70 -13.66 -23.13
N THR A 57 -20.26 -12.42 -23.36
CA THR A 57 -19.19 -11.81 -22.58
C THR A 57 -19.65 -11.49 -21.16
N MET A 58 -20.85 -10.94 -20.97
CA MET A 58 -21.43 -10.71 -19.64
C MET A 58 -21.49 -11.99 -18.79
N ARG A 59 -21.92 -13.11 -19.37
CA ARG A 59 -21.91 -14.43 -18.70
C ARG A 59 -20.51 -14.97 -18.44
N GLY A 60 -19.54 -14.64 -19.30
CA GLY A 60 -18.12 -14.91 -19.07
C GLY A 60 -17.60 -14.17 -17.83
N ILE A 61 -17.87 -12.87 -17.75
CA ILE A 61 -17.51 -12.01 -16.61
C ILE A 61 -18.19 -12.49 -15.33
N GLN A 62 -19.48 -12.82 -15.40
CA GLN A 62 -20.23 -13.37 -14.27
C GLN A 62 -19.56 -14.63 -13.72
N ARG A 63 -19.23 -15.61 -14.57
CA ARG A 63 -18.51 -16.82 -14.15
C ARG A 63 -17.14 -16.53 -13.57
N PHE A 64 -16.42 -15.56 -14.14
CA PHE A 64 -15.13 -15.13 -13.61
C PHE A 64 -15.26 -14.57 -12.18
N TYR A 65 -16.25 -13.72 -11.92
CA TYR A 65 -16.51 -13.21 -10.57
C TYR A 65 -17.01 -14.30 -9.62
N ALA A 66 -17.82 -15.25 -10.09
CA ALA A 66 -18.21 -16.42 -9.31
C ALA A 66 -16.99 -17.23 -8.85
N GLY A 67 -16.01 -17.42 -9.75
CA GLY A 67 -14.74 -18.09 -9.45
C GLY A 67 -13.90 -17.36 -8.39
N LYS A 68 -14.09 -16.03 -8.25
CA LYS A 68 -13.50 -15.22 -7.16
C LYS A 68 -14.32 -15.25 -5.86
N GLY A 69 -15.43 -15.99 -5.83
CA GLY A 69 -16.36 -16.03 -4.69
C GLY A 69 -17.16 -14.73 -4.51
N TRP A 70 -17.29 -13.91 -5.56
CA TRP A 70 -18.07 -12.67 -5.48
C TRP A 70 -19.57 -12.98 -5.52
N TRP A 71 -20.32 -12.38 -4.61
CA TRP A 71 -21.78 -12.47 -4.56
C TRP A 71 -22.48 -11.28 -5.23
N ALA A 72 -21.73 -10.28 -5.69
CA ALA A 72 -22.19 -9.18 -6.55
C ALA A 72 -21.04 -8.74 -7.47
N GLY A 73 -21.30 -7.89 -8.46
CA GLY A 73 -20.27 -7.29 -9.31
C GLY A 73 -20.40 -5.77 -9.38
N PRO A 74 -19.72 -5.13 -10.34
CA PRO A 74 -20.05 -3.77 -10.76
C PRO A 74 -21.51 -3.69 -11.21
N HIS A 75 -22.07 -2.48 -11.19
CA HIS A 75 -23.50 -2.31 -11.48
C HIS A 75 -23.76 -2.24 -12.98
N ILE A 76 -22.84 -1.63 -13.72
CA ILE A 76 -23.05 -1.27 -15.12
C ILE A 76 -21.79 -1.60 -15.92
N PHE A 77 -21.96 -2.23 -17.08
CA PHE A 77 -20.94 -2.42 -18.10
C PHE A 77 -21.35 -1.69 -19.37
N VAL A 78 -20.42 -0.99 -20.00
CA VAL A 78 -20.66 -0.29 -21.26
C VAL A 78 -19.81 -0.93 -22.35
N GLY A 79 -20.47 -1.69 -23.22
CA GLY A 79 -19.88 -2.30 -24.40
C GLY A 79 -20.17 -1.48 -25.67
N PRO A 80 -19.52 -1.81 -26.80
CA PRO A 80 -19.79 -1.14 -28.08
C PRO A 80 -21.25 -1.28 -28.55
N ASP A 81 -22.00 -2.25 -28.03
CA ASP A 81 -23.38 -2.52 -28.43
C ASP A 81 -24.46 -1.92 -27.51
N GLY A 82 -24.12 -1.46 -26.29
CA GLY A 82 -25.09 -0.83 -25.37
C GLY A 82 -24.65 -0.76 -23.90
N ILE A 83 -25.58 -0.31 -23.06
CA ILE A 83 -25.44 -0.22 -21.59
C ILE A 83 -25.99 -1.50 -20.98
N TRP A 84 -25.13 -2.32 -20.38
CA TRP A 84 -25.49 -3.58 -19.76
C TRP A 84 -25.64 -3.43 -18.25
N LEU A 85 -26.81 -3.84 -17.74
CA LEU A 85 -27.08 -3.91 -16.31
C LEU A 85 -26.53 -5.22 -15.72
N ALA A 86 -25.79 -5.11 -14.63
CA ALA A 86 -25.23 -6.23 -13.88
C ALA A 86 -25.86 -6.27 -12.48
N SER A 87 -25.19 -5.75 -11.45
CA SER A 87 -25.76 -5.71 -10.09
C SER A 87 -26.81 -4.59 -9.92
N PRO A 88 -27.91 -4.83 -9.18
CA PRO A 88 -28.91 -3.81 -8.89
C PRO A 88 -28.31 -2.55 -8.23
N MET A 89 -28.61 -1.36 -8.77
CA MET A 89 -28.10 -0.08 -8.25
C MET A 89 -28.66 0.33 -6.88
N SER A 90 -29.64 -0.40 -6.35
CA SER A 90 -30.17 -0.25 -5.00
C SER A 90 -29.36 -1.02 -3.93
N GLN A 91 -28.33 -1.75 -4.35
CA GLN A 91 -27.48 -2.57 -3.50
C GLN A 91 -26.02 -2.13 -3.65
N VAL A 92 -25.18 -2.50 -2.68
CA VAL A 92 -23.75 -2.26 -2.77
C VAL A 92 -23.12 -3.32 -3.69
N GLY A 93 -22.58 -2.89 -4.82
CA GLY A 93 -21.78 -3.73 -5.72
C GLY A 93 -20.36 -3.96 -5.23
N ILE A 94 -19.66 -4.91 -5.87
CA ILE A 94 -18.26 -5.24 -5.60
C ILE A 94 -17.43 -4.78 -6.80
N HIS A 95 -16.65 -3.70 -6.66
CA HIS A 95 -15.86 -3.17 -7.78
C HIS A 95 -14.62 -2.34 -7.38
N ALA A 96 -14.59 -1.67 -6.22
CA ALA A 96 -13.54 -0.75 -5.79
C ALA A 96 -13.12 -0.88 -4.30
N GLY A 97 -13.50 -1.98 -3.63
CA GLY A 97 -13.29 -2.24 -2.20
C GLY A 97 -13.73 -1.11 -1.27
N THR A 98 -12.84 -0.34 -0.64
CA THR A 98 -13.26 0.81 0.19
C THR A 98 -14.10 1.81 -0.59
N GLY A 99 -13.89 1.92 -1.91
CA GLY A 99 -14.73 2.73 -2.79
C GLY A 99 -16.15 2.21 -3.00
N ASN A 100 -16.45 0.96 -2.63
CA ASN A 100 -17.81 0.39 -2.72
C ASN A 100 -18.78 1.16 -1.80
N GLY A 101 -18.38 1.47 -0.56
CA GLY A 101 -19.24 2.17 0.41
C GLY A 101 -19.37 1.54 1.79
N SER A 102 -20.07 2.25 2.67
CA SER A 102 -20.64 1.72 3.91
C SER A 102 -22.05 2.30 4.11
N VAL A 103 -23.05 1.41 4.11
CA VAL A 103 -24.45 1.77 4.35
C VAL A 103 -24.64 2.30 5.78
N ALA A 104 -23.87 1.79 6.76
CA ALA A 104 -23.86 2.34 8.13
C ALA A 104 -23.31 3.76 8.19
N GLN A 105 -22.30 4.08 7.37
CA GLN A 105 -21.82 5.46 7.21
C GLN A 105 -22.70 6.30 6.29
N GLY A 106 -23.83 5.76 5.81
CA GLY A 106 -24.81 6.48 5.00
C GLY A 106 -24.40 6.71 3.54
N TRP A 107 -23.46 5.93 2.98
CA TRP A 107 -23.01 6.14 1.60
C TRP A 107 -22.55 4.85 0.89
N TYR A 108 -22.73 4.80 -0.43
CA TYR A 108 -22.09 3.81 -1.31
C TYR A 108 -21.97 4.37 -2.73
N SER A 109 -21.31 3.61 -3.61
CA SER A 109 -21.05 4.03 -4.99
C SER A 109 -21.59 3.07 -6.04
N ILE A 110 -21.82 3.60 -7.24
CA ILE A 110 -22.13 2.83 -8.44
C ILE A 110 -20.84 2.59 -9.25
N GLY A 111 -20.39 1.34 -9.36
CA GLY A 111 -19.35 0.94 -10.32
C GLY A 111 -19.82 0.91 -11.77
N LEU A 112 -19.14 1.67 -12.65
CA LEU A 112 -19.34 1.73 -14.09
C LEU A 112 -18.09 1.24 -14.83
N GLU A 113 -18.21 0.15 -15.59
CA GLU A 113 -17.13 -0.51 -16.33
C GLU A 113 -17.17 -0.18 -17.82
N MET A 114 -16.16 0.53 -18.32
CA MET A 114 -16.00 0.78 -19.76
C MET A 114 -15.24 -0.38 -20.41
N VAL A 115 -15.84 -1.05 -21.40
CA VAL A 115 -15.19 -2.15 -22.11
C VAL A 115 -14.03 -1.60 -22.94
N GLY A 116 -12.80 -1.98 -22.60
CA GLY A 116 -11.60 -1.55 -23.30
C GLY A 116 -10.38 -1.39 -22.39
N TYR A 117 -9.28 -0.96 -23.00
CA TYR A 117 -8.02 -0.63 -22.31
C TYR A 117 -7.60 0.78 -22.67
N PHE A 118 -7.71 1.68 -21.69
CA PHE A 118 -7.60 3.14 -21.91
C PHE A 118 -6.37 3.76 -21.26
N ASP A 119 -5.27 3.00 -21.15
CA ASP A 119 -4.01 3.56 -20.64
C ASP A 119 -3.32 4.47 -21.63
N THR A 120 -3.34 4.11 -22.91
CA THR A 120 -2.64 4.85 -23.96
C THR A 120 -3.57 5.69 -24.81
N VAL A 121 -4.85 5.31 -24.90
CA VAL A 121 -5.86 5.97 -25.74
C VAL A 121 -7.12 6.22 -24.91
N ARG A 122 -7.75 7.37 -25.08
CA ARG A 122 -9.04 7.67 -24.42
C ARG A 122 -10.15 6.79 -24.98
N PRO A 123 -11.18 6.45 -24.18
CA PRO A 123 -12.38 5.85 -24.71
C PRO A 123 -13.00 6.81 -25.74
N ALA A 124 -13.50 6.23 -26.83
CA ALA A 124 -14.11 6.95 -27.94
C ALA A 124 -15.31 6.17 -28.48
N GLY A 125 -16.00 6.77 -29.46
CA GLY A 125 -17.15 6.15 -30.12
C GLY A 125 -18.24 5.71 -29.13
N ARG A 126 -18.89 4.58 -29.45
CA ARG A 126 -20.08 4.10 -28.73
C ARG A 126 -19.82 3.80 -27.25
N VAL A 127 -18.66 3.24 -26.90
CA VAL A 127 -18.33 2.97 -25.49
C VAL A 127 -18.29 4.27 -24.69
N TRP A 128 -17.70 5.33 -25.24
CA TRP A 128 -17.65 6.62 -24.56
C TRP A 128 -19.02 7.32 -24.53
N GLU A 129 -19.77 7.30 -25.63
CA GLU A 129 -21.11 7.89 -25.73
C GLU A 129 -22.07 7.30 -24.68
N PHE A 130 -22.07 5.97 -24.53
CA PHE A 130 -22.89 5.29 -23.53
C PHE A 130 -22.40 5.55 -22.10
N SER A 131 -21.09 5.65 -21.89
CA SER A 131 -20.52 5.99 -20.58
C SER A 131 -20.90 7.40 -20.14
N LEU A 132 -20.89 8.37 -21.06
CA LEU A 132 -21.37 9.73 -20.82
C LEU A 132 -22.86 9.75 -20.45
N ALA A 133 -23.69 8.98 -21.15
CA ALA A 133 -25.11 8.87 -20.82
C ALA A 133 -25.32 8.28 -19.41
N VAL A 134 -24.55 7.26 -19.02
CA VAL A 134 -24.62 6.70 -17.65
C VAL A 134 -24.24 7.75 -16.60
N MET A 135 -23.07 8.37 -16.74
CA MET A 135 -22.57 9.34 -15.76
C MET A 135 -23.45 10.59 -15.68
N GLY A 136 -23.89 11.12 -16.83
CA GLY A 136 -24.73 12.30 -16.91
C GLY A 136 -26.13 12.07 -16.33
N GLU A 137 -26.82 11.00 -16.73
CA GLU A 137 -28.17 10.75 -16.24
C GLU A 137 -28.19 10.39 -14.74
N LEU A 138 -27.15 9.73 -14.21
CA LEU A 138 -27.00 9.53 -12.76
C LEU A 138 -26.74 10.84 -12.02
N SER A 139 -25.87 11.71 -12.54
CA SER A 139 -25.63 13.05 -11.97
C SER A 139 -26.92 13.85 -11.89
N ARG A 140 -27.73 13.84 -12.96
CA ARG A 140 -29.05 14.47 -13.02
C ARG A 140 -30.03 13.84 -12.01
N ARG A 141 -30.12 12.51 -11.97
CA ARG A 141 -31.08 11.79 -11.12
C ARG A 141 -30.79 11.91 -9.62
N LEU A 142 -29.52 11.93 -9.25
CA LEU A 142 -29.07 12.03 -7.86
C LEU A 142 -28.93 13.49 -7.40
N ASN A 143 -28.99 14.44 -8.34
CA ASN A 143 -28.73 15.86 -8.09
C ASN A 143 -27.35 16.11 -7.45
N ILE A 144 -26.31 15.45 -8.00
CA ILE A 144 -24.92 15.57 -7.54
C ILE A 144 -24.07 15.96 -8.74
N ALA A 145 -23.32 17.06 -8.60
CA ALA A 145 -22.44 17.56 -9.66
C ALA A 145 -21.39 16.50 -10.07
N PRO A 146 -20.99 16.41 -11.36
CA PRO A 146 -20.08 15.37 -11.83
C PRO A 146 -18.75 15.26 -11.05
N ASN A 147 -18.18 16.39 -10.63
CA ASN A 147 -16.94 16.42 -9.84
C ASN A 147 -17.08 15.95 -8.38
N LYS A 148 -18.31 15.88 -7.86
CA LYS A 148 -18.63 15.33 -6.54
C LYS A 148 -19.10 13.88 -6.62
N LEU A 149 -19.73 13.51 -7.73
CA LEU A 149 -20.24 12.16 -7.95
C LEU A 149 -19.14 11.21 -8.43
N ILE A 150 -18.33 11.62 -9.41
CA ILE A 150 -17.50 10.70 -10.19
C ILE A 150 -16.07 10.67 -9.64
N SER A 151 -15.67 9.49 -9.21
CA SER A 151 -14.32 9.11 -8.80
C SER A 151 -13.78 7.99 -9.70
N PHE A 152 -12.48 7.72 -9.64
CA PHE A 152 -11.83 6.66 -10.39
C PHE A 152 -11.46 5.50 -9.49
N HIS A 153 -11.37 4.27 -10.02
CA HIS A 153 -10.92 3.12 -9.23
C HIS A 153 -9.57 3.38 -8.55
N ARG A 154 -8.61 3.98 -9.28
CA ARG A 154 -7.30 4.38 -8.74
C ARG A 154 -7.35 5.38 -7.58
N ASP A 155 -8.48 6.02 -7.29
CA ASP A 155 -8.60 6.88 -6.11
C ASP A 155 -8.68 6.07 -4.80
N TYR A 156 -9.00 4.77 -4.91
CA TYR A 156 -9.18 3.84 -3.78
C TYR A 156 -8.07 2.79 -3.68
N THR A 157 -7.12 2.79 -4.62
CA THR A 157 -5.95 1.91 -4.63
C THR A 157 -4.80 2.53 -5.42
N ASN A 158 -3.57 2.40 -4.92
CA ASN A 158 -2.37 2.89 -5.59
C ASN A 158 -1.82 1.92 -6.66
N GLU A 159 -2.53 0.83 -6.93
CA GLU A 159 -1.97 -0.34 -7.63
C GLU A 159 -2.53 -0.53 -9.04
N LYS A 160 -3.53 0.27 -9.43
CA LYS A 160 -4.26 0.08 -10.68
C LYS A 160 -4.23 1.33 -11.53
N SER A 161 -4.08 1.15 -12.84
CA SER A 161 -4.24 2.21 -13.84
C SER A 161 -5.70 2.44 -14.24
N CYS A 162 -6.68 1.82 -13.59
CA CYS A 162 -8.11 1.88 -13.89
C CYS A 162 -8.75 3.24 -13.47
N PRO A 163 -9.54 3.93 -14.33
CA PRO A 163 -10.18 3.50 -15.59
C PRO A 163 -9.36 3.69 -16.89
N GLY A 164 -8.06 3.79 -16.79
CA GLY A 164 -7.17 4.08 -17.92
C GLY A 164 -6.38 5.35 -17.71
N ARG A 165 -5.07 5.34 -17.87
CA ARG A 165 -4.21 6.54 -17.70
C ARG A 165 -4.56 7.70 -18.64
N ALA A 166 -5.09 7.43 -19.84
CA ALA A 166 -5.53 8.49 -20.75
C ALA A 166 -6.80 9.21 -20.25
N VAL A 167 -7.52 8.61 -19.30
CA VAL A 167 -8.74 9.12 -18.67
C VAL A 167 -8.39 9.99 -17.47
N THR A 168 -8.54 11.31 -17.61
CA THR A 168 -8.29 12.29 -16.54
C THR A 168 -9.60 12.82 -15.96
N LYS A 169 -9.58 13.22 -14.69
CA LYS A 169 -10.77 13.71 -13.97
C LYS A 169 -11.37 14.95 -14.64
N ASP A 170 -10.55 15.95 -14.94
CA ASP A 170 -11.02 17.18 -15.58
C ASP A 170 -11.68 16.90 -16.93
N TRP A 171 -11.12 15.97 -17.72
CA TRP A 171 -11.70 15.58 -19.00
C TRP A 171 -13.05 14.88 -18.82
N VAL A 172 -13.15 13.93 -17.88
CA VAL A 172 -14.40 13.22 -17.60
C VAL A 172 -15.47 14.19 -17.08
N TRP A 173 -15.15 14.99 -16.05
CA TRP A 173 -16.09 15.94 -15.46
C TRP A 173 -16.53 17.00 -16.47
N GLY A 174 -15.60 17.54 -17.27
CA GLY A 174 -15.91 18.49 -18.33
C GLY A 174 -16.81 17.88 -19.41
N SER A 175 -16.55 16.63 -19.82
CA SER A 175 -17.37 15.94 -20.82
C SER A 175 -18.77 15.64 -20.32
N VAL A 176 -18.92 15.24 -19.04
CA VAL A 176 -20.23 15.01 -18.44
C VAL A 176 -21.00 16.33 -18.25
N ASN A 177 -20.32 17.41 -17.85
CA ASN A 177 -20.94 18.74 -17.79
C ASN A 177 -21.42 19.20 -19.18
N ALA A 178 -20.63 18.98 -20.24
CA ALA A 178 -21.03 19.29 -21.61
C ALA A 178 -22.25 18.46 -22.05
N TYR A 179 -22.27 17.15 -21.73
CA TYR A 179 -23.43 16.29 -21.95
C TYR A 179 -24.69 16.82 -21.23
N LEU A 180 -24.56 17.21 -19.96
CA LEU A 180 -25.67 17.74 -19.16
C LEU A 180 -26.19 19.09 -19.70
N GLY A 181 -25.28 19.94 -20.18
CA GLY A 181 -25.57 21.25 -20.74
C GLY A 181 -25.91 21.26 -22.23
N ASN A 182 -26.06 20.08 -22.86
CA ASN A 182 -26.27 19.93 -24.31
C ASN A 182 -25.29 20.78 -25.16
N SER A 183 -24.03 20.81 -24.73
CA SER A 183 -22.97 21.65 -25.28
C SER A 183 -21.88 20.80 -25.91
N ALA A 184 -21.04 21.41 -26.76
CA ALA A 184 -19.89 20.72 -27.32
C ALA A 184 -18.96 20.23 -26.19
N PRO A 185 -18.44 18.99 -26.28
CA PRO A 185 -17.49 18.48 -25.29
C PRO A 185 -16.23 19.35 -25.27
N PRO A 186 -15.56 19.47 -24.11
CA PRO A 186 -14.33 20.24 -24.02
C PRO A 186 -13.29 19.67 -25.00
N SER A 187 -12.49 20.55 -25.61
CA SER A 187 -11.34 20.13 -26.40
C SER A 187 -10.47 19.21 -25.56
N PRO A 188 -9.97 18.09 -26.11
CA PRO A 188 -9.17 17.17 -25.35
C PRO A 188 -7.91 17.91 -24.86
N SER A 189 -7.78 18.11 -23.55
CA SER A 189 -6.47 18.43 -22.96
C SER A 189 -5.47 17.35 -23.41
N PRO A 190 -4.19 17.67 -23.66
CA PRO A 190 -3.22 16.67 -24.07
C PRO A 190 -3.25 15.47 -23.11
N THR A 191 -3.17 14.26 -23.65
CA THR A 191 -3.04 13.04 -22.84
C THR A 191 -1.81 13.22 -21.96
N PRO A 192 -1.92 13.16 -20.62
CA PRO A 192 -0.75 13.22 -19.78
C PRO A 192 0.23 12.12 -20.19
N GLN A 193 1.51 12.47 -20.34
CA GLN A 193 2.57 11.47 -20.43
C GLN A 193 2.51 10.59 -19.17
N PRO A 194 2.83 9.28 -19.25
CA PRO A 194 2.77 8.40 -18.10
C PRO A 194 3.62 8.96 -16.94
N GLU A 195 2.97 9.28 -15.82
CA GLU A 195 3.63 9.58 -14.55
C GLU A 195 4.72 8.55 -14.21
N PRO A 196 5.92 8.95 -13.75
CA PRO A 196 7.12 8.09 -13.65
C PRO A 196 7.05 6.86 -12.72
N ASN A 197 5.94 6.63 -12.02
CA ASN A 197 5.73 5.51 -11.11
C ASN A 197 4.76 4.45 -11.69
N VAL A 198 4.98 4.02 -12.93
CA VAL A 198 4.13 3.02 -13.61
C VAL A 198 4.64 1.62 -13.34
N ILE A 199 3.75 0.70 -12.97
CA ILE A 199 4.02 -0.74 -13.05
C ILE A 199 3.73 -1.19 -14.49
N GLU A 200 4.75 -1.68 -15.21
CA GLU A 200 4.58 -2.23 -16.56
C GLU A 200 3.49 -3.33 -16.58
N PRO A 201 2.69 -3.49 -17.66
CA PRO A 201 1.61 -4.49 -17.68
C PRO A 201 2.06 -5.92 -17.38
N ALA A 202 3.28 -6.29 -17.79
CA ALA A 202 3.87 -7.60 -17.45
C ALA A 202 4.18 -7.72 -15.95
N THR A 203 4.58 -6.62 -15.32
CA THR A 203 4.88 -6.52 -13.89
C THR A 203 3.60 -6.46 -13.05
N GLU A 204 2.54 -5.83 -13.58
CA GLU A 204 1.21 -5.81 -12.98
C GLU A 204 0.61 -7.23 -12.96
N LEU A 205 0.70 -7.96 -14.07
CA LEU A 205 0.27 -9.36 -14.15
C LEU A 205 1.08 -10.28 -13.22
N LEU A 206 2.39 -10.02 -13.10
CA LEU A 206 3.23 -10.76 -12.17
C LEU A 206 2.83 -10.48 -10.72
N LEU A 207 2.60 -9.22 -10.37
CA LEU A 207 2.15 -8.81 -9.04
C LEU A 207 0.77 -9.40 -8.71
N GLU A 208 -0.19 -9.34 -9.64
CA GLU A 208 -1.52 -9.92 -9.46
C GLU A 208 -1.43 -11.43 -9.23
N GLN A 209 -0.68 -12.15 -10.07
CA GLN A 209 -0.49 -13.60 -9.90
C GLN A 209 0.22 -13.93 -8.59
N MET A 210 1.26 -13.19 -8.20
CA MET A 210 1.97 -13.44 -6.96
C MET A 210 1.08 -13.20 -5.74
N ARG A 211 0.26 -12.13 -5.75
CA ARG A 211 -0.70 -11.88 -4.66
C ARG A 211 -1.75 -12.96 -4.59
N GLU A 212 -2.27 -13.36 -5.75
CA GLU A 212 -3.21 -14.45 -5.89
C GLU A 212 -2.66 -15.73 -5.24
N GLU A 213 -1.43 -16.14 -5.58
CA GLU A 213 -0.77 -17.29 -4.95
C GLU A 213 -0.51 -17.08 -3.46
N SER A 214 -0.10 -15.87 -3.05
CA SER A 214 0.21 -15.53 -1.65
C SER A 214 -1.01 -15.67 -0.75
N PHE A 215 -2.14 -15.15 -1.19
CA PHE A 215 -3.37 -15.15 -0.40
C PHE A 215 -4.02 -16.52 -0.34
N ARG A 216 -3.81 -17.37 -1.35
CA ARG A 216 -4.44 -18.69 -1.46
C ARG A 216 -3.99 -19.71 -0.40
N GLN A 217 -2.78 -19.59 0.14
CA GLN A 217 -2.11 -20.68 0.87
C GLN A 217 -2.82 -21.11 2.15
N LYS A 218 -3.36 -20.16 2.92
CA LYS A 218 -4.04 -20.44 4.20
C LYS A 218 -5.50 -19.98 4.23
N SER A 219 -6.02 -19.46 3.13
CA SER A 219 -7.40 -18.97 3.00
C SER A 219 -8.41 -20.02 2.53
N GLY A 220 -8.05 -21.30 2.53
CA GLY A 220 -8.92 -22.37 2.01
C GLY A 220 -9.01 -22.38 0.48
N GLY A 221 -7.96 -21.91 -0.20
CA GLY A 221 -7.95 -21.86 -1.66
C GLY A 221 -8.44 -20.53 -2.25
N GLN A 222 -8.79 -19.54 -1.42
CA GLN A 222 -9.22 -18.23 -1.88
C GLN A 222 -8.01 -17.30 -2.13
N GLY A 223 -7.76 -16.95 -3.38
CA GLY A 223 -6.66 -16.04 -3.69
C GLY A 223 -6.93 -14.57 -3.33
N PHE A 224 -6.16 -13.67 -3.95
CA PHE A 224 -6.22 -12.26 -3.63
C PHE A 224 -7.44 -11.61 -4.28
N ASN A 225 -8.31 -11.10 -3.43
CA ASN A 225 -9.47 -10.35 -3.84
C ASN A 225 -9.31 -8.84 -3.61
N GLY A 226 -8.92 -8.12 -4.66
CA GLY A 226 -8.75 -6.66 -4.60
C GLY A 226 -10.02 -5.85 -4.36
N ALA A 227 -11.19 -6.48 -4.24
CA ALA A 227 -12.44 -5.82 -3.88
C ALA A 227 -12.92 -6.17 -2.46
N TRP A 228 -12.24 -7.07 -1.75
CA TRP A 228 -12.53 -7.39 -0.36
C TRP A 228 -11.83 -6.41 0.57
N ALA A 229 -12.60 -5.79 1.46
CA ALA A 229 -12.10 -4.73 2.32
C ALA A 229 -10.95 -5.20 3.23
N PHE A 230 -11.00 -6.44 3.75
CA PHE A 230 -9.92 -7.02 4.53
C PHE A 230 -8.63 -7.17 3.73
N HIS A 231 -8.71 -7.62 2.48
CA HIS A 231 -7.53 -7.80 1.63
C HIS A 231 -6.91 -6.45 1.24
N GLN A 232 -7.73 -5.44 0.95
CA GLN A 232 -7.25 -4.08 0.70
C GLN A 232 -6.59 -3.48 1.93
N TYR A 233 -7.23 -3.58 3.10
CA TYR A 233 -6.68 -3.09 4.36
C TYR A 233 -5.36 -3.79 4.69
N ALA A 234 -5.31 -5.13 4.57
CA ALA A 234 -4.10 -5.90 4.82
C ALA A 234 -2.95 -5.52 3.88
N THR A 235 -3.25 -5.23 2.62
CA THR A 235 -2.25 -4.78 1.65
C THR A 235 -1.75 -3.37 1.98
N LYS A 236 -2.68 -2.44 2.25
CA LYS A 236 -2.36 -1.04 2.59
C LYS A 236 -1.52 -0.93 3.86
N GLU A 237 -1.90 -1.67 4.90
CA GLU A 237 -1.25 -1.64 6.21
C GLU A 237 -0.13 -2.68 6.34
N SER A 238 0.24 -3.36 5.25
CA SER A 238 1.32 -4.36 5.21
C SER A 238 1.20 -5.46 6.29
N LEU A 239 -0.01 -5.99 6.48
CA LEU A 239 -0.32 -6.99 7.52
C LEU A 239 0.14 -8.41 7.17
N GLY A 240 0.73 -8.60 5.98
CA GLY A 240 1.09 -9.90 5.42
C GLY A 240 -0.10 -10.63 4.81
N VAL A 241 0.05 -11.93 4.59
CA VAL A 241 -0.95 -12.77 3.93
C VAL A 241 -2.01 -13.28 4.92
N PRO A 242 -3.19 -13.70 4.45
CA PRO A 242 -4.18 -14.38 5.28
C PRO A 242 -3.58 -15.64 5.91
N MET A 243 -3.88 -15.86 7.19
CA MET A 243 -3.46 -17.04 7.95
C MET A 243 -4.60 -18.05 8.15
N ALA A 244 -5.82 -17.67 7.75
CA ALA A 244 -7.01 -18.53 7.70
C ALA A 244 -8.04 -17.96 6.69
N PRO A 245 -9.04 -18.76 6.26
CA PRO A 245 -10.18 -18.24 5.50
C PRO A 245 -10.98 -17.22 6.34
N SER A 246 -11.69 -16.32 5.67
CA SER A 246 -12.69 -15.47 6.35
C SER A 246 -13.79 -16.34 6.98
N ARG A 247 -14.29 -15.92 8.15
CA ARG A 247 -15.38 -16.59 8.86
C ARG A 247 -16.35 -15.59 9.44
N THR A 248 -17.61 -16.01 9.54
CA THR A 248 -18.66 -15.27 10.24
C THR A 248 -18.86 -15.85 11.63
N ILE A 249 -18.93 -14.99 12.64
CA ILE A 249 -19.32 -15.34 14.01
C ILE A 249 -20.53 -14.54 14.44
N THR A 250 -21.29 -15.08 15.39
CA THR A 250 -22.40 -14.36 16.04
C THR A 250 -22.03 -14.07 17.49
N VAL A 251 -22.07 -12.81 17.87
CA VAL A 251 -21.84 -12.34 19.23
C VAL A 251 -22.97 -11.38 19.59
N GLU A 252 -23.68 -11.65 20.68
CA GLU A 252 -24.76 -10.78 21.18
C GLU A 252 -25.84 -10.45 20.12
N GLY A 253 -26.19 -11.44 19.29
CA GLY A 253 -27.22 -11.29 18.25
C GLY A 253 -26.76 -10.55 16.99
N LYS A 254 -25.51 -10.09 16.93
CA LYS A 254 -24.89 -9.46 15.76
C LYS A 254 -23.95 -10.40 15.04
N GLN A 255 -23.88 -10.28 13.72
CA GLN A 255 -22.94 -11.04 12.89
C GLN A 255 -21.70 -10.21 12.59
N TYR A 256 -20.54 -10.84 12.70
CA TYR A 256 -19.25 -10.25 12.37
C TYR A 256 -18.49 -11.18 11.46
N ASP A 257 -17.97 -10.63 10.39
CA ASP A 257 -16.97 -11.31 9.56
C ASP A 257 -15.60 -10.96 10.09
N PHE A 258 -14.70 -11.94 10.11
CA PHE A 258 -13.32 -11.74 10.51
C PHE A 258 -12.37 -12.62 9.71
N GLN A 259 -11.13 -12.16 9.57
CA GLN A 259 -10.06 -12.89 8.90
C GLN A 259 -8.71 -12.59 9.58
N PRO A 260 -8.01 -13.63 10.09
CA PRO A 260 -6.63 -13.51 10.55
C PRO A 260 -5.65 -13.29 9.39
N PHE A 261 -4.78 -12.29 9.55
CA PHE A 261 -3.59 -12.03 8.73
C PHE A 261 -2.33 -12.21 9.56
N ALA A 262 -1.17 -12.19 8.91
CA ALA A 262 0.11 -12.50 9.56
C ALA A 262 0.50 -11.54 10.70
N ARG A 263 -0.05 -10.33 10.76
CA ARG A 263 0.17 -9.40 11.88
C ARG A 263 -1.06 -9.15 12.74
N GLU A 264 -2.26 -9.34 12.20
CA GLU A 264 -3.47 -8.81 12.80
C GLU A 264 -4.71 -9.61 12.39
N THR A 265 -5.74 -9.61 13.23
CA THR A 265 -7.06 -10.10 12.82
C THR A 265 -7.94 -8.91 12.46
N LEU A 266 -8.43 -8.91 11.21
CA LEU A 266 -9.39 -7.92 10.73
C LEU A 266 -10.81 -8.40 10.96
N PHE A 267 -11.73 -7.50 11.26
CA PHE A 267 -13.14 -7.80 11.38
C PHE A 267 -14.03 -6.61 10.98
N CYS A 268 -15.29 -6.88 10.66
CA CYS A 268 -16.34 -5.88 10.49
C CYS A 268 -17.71 -6.46 10.89
N GLU A 269 -18.62 -5.63 11.38
CA GLU A 269 -20.03 -6.02 11.59
C GLU A 269 -20.71 -6.18 10.23
N VAL A 270 -21.48 -7.25 10.01
CA VAL A 270 -22.21 -7.47 8.76
C VAL A 270 -23.48 -6.57 8.76
N PRO A 271 -23.81 -5.83 7.68
CA PRO A 271 -23.18 -5.78 6.35
C PRO A 271 -22.25 -4.56 6.12
N ASN A 272 -21.56 -4.08 7.15
CA ASN A 272 -20.77 -2.85 7.14
C ASN A 272 -19.32 -3.09 6.68
N TRP A 273 -19.16 -3.60 5.47
CA TRP A 273 -17.88 -4.07 4.94
C TRP A 273 -16.78 -3.00 4.82
N GLY A 274 -17.16 -1.73 4.70
CA GLY A 274 -16.21 -0.60 4.69
C GLY A 274 -15.63 -0.27 6.06
N ASP A 275 -16.25 -0.75 7.15
CA ASP A 275 -15.89 -0.46 8.53
C ASP A 275 -14.93 -1.51 9.09
N VAL A 276 -13.83 -1.73 8.37
CA VAL A 276 -12.77 -2.67 8.76
C VAL A 276 -12.08 -2.17 10.04
N GLN A 277 -12.04 -3.04 11.04
CA GLN A 277 -11.39 -2.80 12.32
C GLN A 277 -10.35 -3.89 12.59
N THR A 278 -9.41 -3.58 13.48
CA THR A 278 -8.38 -4.52 13.91
C THR A 278 -8.68 -5.04 15.31
N LEU A 279 -8.40 -6.31 15.56
CA LEU A 279 -8.58 -6.93 16.87
C LEU A 279 -7.73 -6.21 17.93
N THR A 280 -6.48 -5.85 17.62
CA THR A 280 -5.63 -5.09 18.55
C THR A 280 -6.27 -3.76 18.98
N LYS A 281 -6.90 -3.03 18.05
CA LYS A 281 -7.60 -1.77 18.37
C LYS A 281 -8.83 -2.03 19.24
N LEU A 282 -9.59 -3.08 18.96
CA LEU A 282 -10.76 -3.46 19.76
C LEU A 282 -10.38 -3.84 21.19
N LEU A 283 -9.26 -4.53 21.37
CA LEU A 283 -8.76 -4.94 22.69
C LEU A 283 -8.23 -3.74 23.51
N ASN A 284 -7.74 -2.69 22.82
CA ASN A 284 -7.25 -1.45 23.43
C ASN A 284 -6.26 -1.70 24.57
N GLY A 285 -5.30 -2.61 24.36
CA GLY A 285 -4.28 -2.98 25.34
C GLY A 285 -4.75 -3.88 26.50
N SER A 286 -6.02 -4.31 26.50
CA SER A 286 -6.59 -5.18 27.52
C SER A 286 -7.18 -6.46 26.92
N ILE A 287 -7.05 -7.59 27.62
CA ILE A 287 -7.69 -8.85 27.21
C ILE A 287 -8.99 -8.98 27.99
N PRO A 288 -10.17 -8.76 27.37
CA PRO A 288 -11.43 -8.85 28.08
C PRO A 288 -11.76 -10.31 28.42
N PRO A 289 -12.49 -10.58 29.52
CA PRO A 289 -12.88 -11.94 29.90
C PRO A 289 -13.98 -12.54 29.01
N ALA A 290 -14.76 -11.70 28.31
CA ALA A 290 -15.85 -12.08 27.42
C ALA A 290 -16.08 -11.01 26.34
N GLY A 291 -17.10 -11.19 25.50
CA GLY A 291 -17.49 -10.25 24.44
C GLY A 291 -16.75 -10.45 23.12
N LEU A 292 -16.97 -9.54 22.17
CA LEU A 292 -16.47 -9.66 20.80
C LEU A 292 -14.94 -9.80 20.73
N GLY A 293 -14.20 -8.95 21.46
CA GLY A 293 -12.73 -8.99 21.46
C GLY A 293 -12.19 -10.33 21.97
N ARG A 294 -12.78 -10.87 23.04
CA ARG A 294 -12.39 -12.19 23.56
C ARG A 294 -12.70 -13.28 22.53
N ARG A 295 -13.90 -13.28 21.95
CA ARG A 295 -14.33 -14.30 20.99
C ARG A 295 -13.45 -14.30 19.74
N LEU A 296 -13.17 -13.14 19.17
CA LEU A 296 -12.30 -13.01 17.98
C LEU A 296 -10.87 -13.51 18.27
N LEU A 297 -10.34 -13.24 19.46
CA LEU A 297 -9.02 -13.70 19.88
C LEU A 297 -8.97 -15.23 20.01
N ASP A 298 -9.97 -15.83 20.66
CA ASP A 298 -10.06 -17.29 20.81
C ASP A 298 -10.20 -17.99 19.45
N GLU A 299 -11.04 -17.48 18.55
CA GLU A 299 -11.20 -18.00 17.19
C GLU A 299 -9.92 -17.86 16.36
N THR A 300 -9.24 -16.71 16.47
CA THR A 300 -7.94 -16.47 15.80
C THR A 300 -6.90 -17.51 16.21
N TYR A 301 -6.78 -17.79 17.51
CA TYR A 301 -5.84 -18.79 18.03
C TYR A 301 -6.24 -20.21 17.62
N GLN A 302 -7.54 -20.53 17.67
CA GLN A 302 -8.05 -21.84 17.28
C GLN A 302 -7.74 -22.14 15.81
N LEU A 303 -7.90 -21.16 14.92
CA LEU A 303 -7.52 -21.26 13.51
C LEU A 303 -6.01 -21.47 13.33
N GLY A 304 -5.21 -20.87 14.21
CA GLY A 304 -3.77 -21.09 14.30
C GLY A 304 -3.37 -22.46 14.91
N GLY A 305 -4.32 -23.29 15.32
CA GLY A 305 -4.06 -24.61 15.90
C GLY A 305 -3.64 -24.59 17.37
N SER A 306 -3.91 -23.50 18.10
CA SER A 306 -3.64 -23.37 19.53
C SER A 306 -4.85 -22.82 20.28
N THR A 307 -4.85 -22.94 21.61
CA THR A 307 -5.84 -22.27 22.47
C THR A 307 -5.20 -21.03 23.05
N PHE A 308 -5.89 -19.89 23.01
CA PHE A 308 -5.38 -18.68 23.64
C PHE A 308 -5.28 -18.87 25.16
N ARG A 309 -4.17 -18.44 25.73
CA ARG A 309 -3.83 -18.52 27.16
C ARG A 309 -3.41 -17.13 27.63
N PRO A 310 -4.25 -16.38 28.36
CA PRO A 310 -3.97 -15.00 28.73
C PRO A 310 -2.82 -14.90 29.75
N ASP A 311 -2.50 -15.98 30.44
CA ASP A 311 -1.45 -16.11 31.46
C ASP A 311 -0.08 -16.52 30.89
N TRP A 312 0.00 -16.83 29.59
CA TRP A 312 1.24 -17.27 28.95
C TRP A 312 2.03 -16.11 28.37
N ALA A 313 3.32 -16.00 28.73
CA ALA A 313 4.21 -14.93 28.28
C ALA A 313 4.29 -14.83 26.73
N PHE A 314 4.40 -15.95 26.02
CA PHE A 314 4.39 -15.96 24.55
C PHE A 314 3.12 -15.37 23.95
N HIS A 315 1.96 -15.68 24.53
CA HIS A 315 0.68 -15.21 24.00
C HIS A 315 0.47 -13.71 24.27
N GLN A 316 0.88 -13.22 25.44
CA GLN A 316 0.88 -11.79 25.72
C GLN A 316 1.87 -11.04 24.82
N PHE A 317 3.09 -11.55 24.69
CA PHE A 317 4.12 -10.97 23.82
C PHE A 317 3.66 -10.92 22.37
N ALA A 318 3.09 -12.01 21.85
CA ALA A 318 2.59 -12.09 20.48
C ALA A 318 1.47 -11.08 20.19
N LEU A 319 0.57 -10.88 21.16
CA LEU A 319 -0.51 -9.91 21.04
C LEU A 319 0.03 -8.47 21.02
N ILE A 320 0.92 -8.13 21.96
CA ILE A 320 1.52 -6.79 22.07
C ILE A 320 2.33 -6.46 20.80
N ASN A 321 3.09 -7.43 20.28
CA ASN A 321 3.97 -7.25 19.13
C ASN A 321 3.31 -7.56 17.79
N ARG A 322 1.99 -7.75 17.74
CA ARG A 322 1.22 -8.00 16.51
C ARG A 322 1.83 -9.11 15.66
N MET A 323 2.06 -10.27 16.27
CA MET A 323 2.71 -11.41 15.62
C MET A 323 1.76 -12.31 14.83
N GLY A 324 0.47 -11.92 14.76
CA GLY A 324 -0.59 -12.70 14.14
C GLY A 324 -0.94 -13.97 14.91
N PRO A 325 -1.72 -14.88 14.31
CA PRO A 325 -2.07 -16.15 14.94
C PRO A 325 -0.85 -17.05 15.10
N PRO A 326 -0.88 -17.99 16.07
CA PRO A 326 0.11 -19.05 16.15
C PRO A 326 0.03 -19.97 14.91
N VAL A 327 1.11 -20.70 14.66
CA VAL A 327 1.18 -21.77 13.66
C VAL A 327 1.50 -23.07 14.41
N GLY A 328 0.50 -23.57 15.11
CA GLY A 328 0.58 -24.74 15.98
C GLY A 328 0.76 -24.40 17.46
N LYS A 329 0.98 -25.46 18.25
CA LYS A 329 1.11 -25.39 19.72
C LYS A 329 2.54 -25.05 20.13
N SER A 330 2.70 -24.54 21.35
CA SER A 330 4.00 -24.43 21.98
C SER A 330 4.65 -25.81 22.21
N ALA A 331 5.97 -25.88 22.09
CA ALA A 331 6.75 -27.11 22.26
C ALA A 331 8.12 -26.80 22.87
N ASN A 332 8.89 -27.86 23.18
CA ASN A 332 10.26 -27.74 23.68
C ASN A 332 11.26 -28.32 22.68
N ILE A 333 12.47 -27.76 22.65
CA ILE A 333 13.60 -28.27 21.86
C ILE A 333 14.88 -28.23 22.70
N THR A 334 15.72 -29.25 22.58
CA THR A 334 17.01 -29.33 23.29
C THR A 334 18.14 -29.04 22.32
N VAL A 335 18.99 -28.07 22.66
CA VAL A 335 20.19 -27.69 21.89
C VAL A 335 21.35 -27.59 22.86
N ASP A 336 22.44 -28.31 22.60
CA ASP A 336 23.64 -28.37 23.46
C ASP A 336 23.33 -28.66 24.94
N GLY A 337 22.39 -29.58 25.20
CA GLY A 337 21.97 -29.95 26.55
C GLY A 337 21.10 -28.91 27.26
N LYS A 338 20.82 -27.75 26.64
CA LYS A 338 19.89 -26.73 27.15
C LYS A 338 18.51 -26.90 26.52
N GLN A 339 17.46 -26.81 27.34
CA GLN A 339 16.09 -26.89 26.88
C GLN A 339 15.53 -25.49 26.60
N TYR A 340 14.92 -25.30 25.43
CA TYR A 340 14.24 -24.09 25.03
C TYR A 340 12.77 -24.40 24.80
N ALA A 341 11.88 -23.58 25.34
CA ALA A 341 10.48 -23.57 24.94
C ALA A 341 10.35 -22.66 23.72
N TYR A 342 9.47 -23.01 22.79
CA TYR A 342 9.19 -22.20 21.61
C TYR A 342 7.74 -22.32 21.17
N GLN A 343 7.28 -21.34 20.40
CA GLN A 343 6.02 -21.38 19.67
C GLN A 343 6.15 -20.58 18.38
N VAL A 344 5.70 -21.18 17.29
CA VAL A 344 5.72 -20.53 15.97
C VAL A 344 4.50 -19.63 15.87
N PHE A 345 4.70 -18.37 15.47
CA PHE A 345 3.65 -17.45 15.07
C PHE A 345 3.81 -17.10 13.59
N ALA A 346 2.81 -16.43 13.03
CA ALA A 346 2.86 -16.01 11.64
C ALA A 346 4.08 -15.12 11.37
N ALA A 347 4.28 -14.07 12.17
CA ALA A 347 5.35 -13.10 11.95
C ALA A 347 6.75 -13.59 12.37
N ASP A 348 6.87 -14.42 13.40
CA ASP A 348 8.15 -14.97 13.88
C ASP A 348 7.94 -16.16 14.84
N THR A 349 9.01 -16.87 15.18
CA THR A 349 9.02 -17.88 16.23
C THR A 349 9.51 -17.28 17.54
N LEU A 350 8.68 -17.39 18.58
CA LEU A 350 9.05 -17.03 19.94
C LEU A 350 9.76 -18.19 20.61
N TYR A 351 10.77 -17.89 21.41
CA TYR A 351 11.47 -18.88 22.23
C TYR A 351 11.98 -18.28 23.53
N ASN A 352 12.23 -19.13 24.52
CA ASN A 352 12.92 -18.77 25.76
C ASN A 352 13.72 -19.98 26.28
N LEU A 353 14.77 -19.72 27.06
CA LEU A 353 15.48 -20.78 27.78
C LEU A 353 14.62 -21.26 28.96
N VAL A 354 14.53 -22.56 29.19
CA VAL A 354 13.81 -23.13 30.35
C VAL A 354 14.76 -23.17 31.57
N PRO A 355 14.32 -22.73 32.77
CA PRO A 355 12.96 -22.32 33.18
C PRO A 355 12.71 -20.80 33.13
N ASN A 356 13.46 -20.02 32.34
CA ASN A 356 13.32 -18.55 32.25
C ASN A 356 12.12 -18.15 31.37
N TRP A 357 10.90 -18.47 31.81
CA TRP A 357 9.66 -18.31 31.03
C TRP A 357 9.30 -16.87 30.65
N SER A 358 9.83 -15.87 31.37
CA SER A 358 9.59 -14.45 31.09
C SER A 358 10.57 -13.85 30.07
N ASP A 359 11.68 -14.51 29.77
CA ASP A 359 12.70 -14.06 28.81
C ASP A 359 12.31 -14.48 27.39
N VAL A 360 11.24 -13.87 26.89
CA VAL A 360 10.68 -14.14 25.55
C VAL A 360 11.55 -13.46 24.49
N ARG A 361 12.06 -14.25 23.54
CA ARG A 361 12.94 -13.80 22.46
C ARG A 361 12.40 -14.17 21.09
N LEU A 362 12.85 -13.45 20.08
CA LEU A 362 12.46 -13.62 18.67
C LEU A 362 13.54 -14.39 17.90
N LEU A 363 13.16 -15.43 17.15
CA LEU A 363 14.09 -16.17 16.31
C LEU A 363 14.79 -15.27 15.27
N SER A 364 14.09 -14.27 14.72
CA SER A 364 14.68 -13.33 13.76
C SER A 364 15.89 -12.57 14.32
N GLN A 365 15.97 -12.34 15.63
CA GLN A 365 17.13 -11.70 16.26
C GLN A 365 18.40 -12.54 16.14
N LEU A 366 18.27 -13.86 15.93
CA LEU A 366 19.40 -14.76 15.67
C LEU A 366 19.77 -14.82 14.17
N GLY A 367 19.01 -14.16 13.27
CA GLY A 367 19.13 -14.33 11.82
C GLY A 367 20.57 -14.19 11.28
N ASN A 368 21.33 -13.23 11.82
CA ASN A 368 22.72 -12.94 11.45
C ASN A 368 23.74 -13.35 12.52
N ALA A 369 23.32 -14.08 13.57
CA ALA A 369 24.22 -14.52 14.62
C ALA A 369 25.36 -15.38 14.06
N THR A 370 26.58 -15.11 14.54
CA THR A 370 27.82 -15.80 14.14
C THR A 370 28.38 -16.67 15.28
N ALA A 371 28.01 -16.39 16.53
CA ALA A 371 28.39 -17.20 17.68
C ALA A 371 27.87 -18.64 17.52
N ALA A 372 28.76 -19.63 17.68
CA ALA A 372 28.45 -21.02 17.34
C ALA A 372 27.24 -21.60 18.11
N GLY A 373 27.04 -21.19 19.37
CA GLY A 373 25.87 -21.58 20.16
C GLY A 373 24.56 -20.99 19.61
N ASP A 374 24.56 -19.70 19.31
CA ASP A 374 23.40 -19.00 18.74
C ASP A 374 23.04 -19.52 17.34
N VAL A 375 24.04 -19.85 16.53
CA VAL A 375 23.84 -20.52 15.24
C VAL A 375 23.12 -21.85 15.44
N ARG A 376 23.57 -22.72 16.37
CA ARG A 376 22.90 -24.01 16.60
C ARG A 376 21.46 -23.84 17.09
N VAL A 377 21.21 -22.88 17.98
CA VAL A 377 19.85 -22.57 18.44
C VAL A 377 18.99 -22.07 17.28
N ARG A 378 19.51 -21.16 16.45
CA ARG A 378 18.83 -20.65 15.25
C ARG A 378 18.46 -21.77 14.28
N GLU A 379 19.42 -22.62 13.90
CA GLU A 379 19.18 -23.69 12.91
C GLU A 379 18.14 -24.70 13.43
N ALA A 380 18.18 -25.02 14.74
CA ALA A 380 17.20 -25.90 15.37
C ALA A 380 15.78 -25.30 15.37
N LEU A 381 15.66 -24.01 15.72
CA LEU A 381 14.39 -23.28 15.73
C LEU A 381 13.84 -23.03 14.32
N LEU A 382 14.69 -22.73 13.33
CA LEU A 382 14.29 -22.65 11.91
C LEU A 382 13.79 -24.01 11.41
N GLY A 383 14.48 -25.10 11.76
CA GLY A 383 14.02 -26.46 11.49
C GLY A 383 12.65 -26.78 12.12
N ALA A 384 12.38 -26.29 13.33
CA ALA A 384 11.07 -26.40 13.96
C ALA A 384 10.00 -25.54 13.26
N THR A 385 10.35 -24.31 12.89
CA THR A 385 9.48 -23.35 12.20
C THR A 385 9.00 -23.87 10.85
N TYR A 386 9.90 -24.40 10.01
CA TYR A 386 9.54 -24.99 8.72
C TYR A 386 8.70 -26.27 8.89
N ARG A 387 9.01 -27.11 9.89
CA ARG A 387 8.22 -28.32 10.16
C ARG A 387 6.79 -28.01 10.58
N ALA A 388 6.54 -26.88 11.23
CA ALA A 388 5.19 -26.46 11.64
C ALA A 388 4.22 -26.29 10.45
N THR A 389 4.76 -26.09 9.23
CA THR A 389 3.98 -26.03 7.98
C THR A 389 4.30 -27.17 7.02
N GLY A 390 4.87 -28.28 7.52
CA GLY A 390 5.16 -29.47 6.72
C GLY A 390 6.38 -29.34 5.79
N GLN A 391 7.26 -28.37 6.05
CA GLN A 391 8.43 -28.08 5.22
C GLN A 391 9.74 -28.47 5.90
N THR A 392 10.80 -28.54 5.10
CA THR A 392 12.17 -28.76 5.57
C THR A 392 12.98 -27.49 5.38
N TYR A 393 13.57 -26.97 6.46
CA TYR A 393 14.52 -25.87 6.36
C TYR A 393 15.82 -26.36 5.71
N ARG A 394 16.34 -25.54 4.79
CA ARG A 394 17.54 -25.82 3.97
C ARG A 394 18.43 -24.58 4.00
N PRO A 395 19.49 -24.54 4.83
CA PRO A 395 20.30 -23.34 5.00
C PRO A 395 21.14 -22.98 3.76
N ASP A 396 21.28 -23.89 2.82
CA ASP A 396 21.96 -23.75 1.52
C ASP A 396 21.04 -23.20 0.42
N TRP A 397 19.73 -23.12 0.63
CA TRP A 397 18.79 -22.63 -0.37
C TRP A 397 18.65 -21.12 -0.34
N ALA A 398 18.74 -20.48 -1.51
CA ALA A 398 18.72 -19.03 -1.65
C ALA A 398 17.46 -18.37 -1.04
N PHE A 399 16.27 -18.96 -1.24
CA PHE A 399 15.04 -18.46 -0.62
C PHE A 399 15.07 -18.53 0.90
N HIS A 400 15.58 -19.61 1.48
CA HIS A 400 15.62 -19.79 2.93
C HIS A 400 16.66 -18.85 3.58
N GLN A 401 17.83 -18.68 2.95
CA GLN A 401 18.83 -17.70 3.37
C GLN A 401 18.26 -16.28 3.32
N ARG A 402 17.57 -15.93 2.22
CA ARG A 402 16.98 -14.61 2.06
C ARG A 402 15.84 -14.36 3.03
N ALA A 403 14.98 -15.34 3.27
CA ALA A 403 13.90 -15.25 4.25
C ALA A 403 14.44 -15.06 5.68
N ARG A 404 15.49 -15.79 6.05
CA ARG A 404 16.19 -15.62 7.34
C ARG A 404 16.76 -14.21 7.50
N GLN A 405 17.42 -13.67 6.47
CA GLN A 405 17.99 -12.32 6.51
C GLN A 405 16.92 -11.23 6.65
N LEU A 406 15.76 -11.43 6.01
CA LEU A 406 14.69 -10.43 5.97
C LEU A 406 13.72 -10.55 7.16
N GLY A 407 13.69 -11.67 7.87
CA GLY A 407 12.72 -11.89 8.96
C GLY A 407 11.27 -11.85 8.49
N ILE A 408 10.94 -12.46 7.34
CA ILE A 408 9.61 -12.37 6.69
C ILE A 408 8.59 -13.40 7.21
N GLY A 409 8.83 -13.93 8.41
CA GLY A 409 7.93 -14.83 9.12
C GLY A 409 7.92 -16.27 8.62
N THR A 410 6.88 -16.99 9.01
CA THR A 410 6.78 -18.45 8.83
C THR A 410 6.52 -18.81 7.36
N PRO A 411 7.21 -19.81 6.78
CA PRO A 411 6.95 -20.27 5.42
C PRO A 411 5.59 -20.96 5.36
N LEU A 412 4.75 -20.61 4.40
CA LEU A 412 3.38 -21.14 4.27
C LEU A 412 3.24 -22.22 3.20
N ALA A 413 4.17 -22.25 2.24
CA ALA A 413 4.24 -23.27 1.21
C ALA A 413 5.70 -23.60 0.87
N ALA A 414 5.94 -24.82 0.36
CA ALA A 414 7.21 -25.15 -0.27
C ALA A 414 7.44 -24.27 -1.51
N SER A 415 8.67 -24.21 -2.02
CA SER A 415 8.95 -23.52 -3.27
C SER A 415 8.35 -24.26 -4.47
N TYR A 416 7.68 -23.56 -5.38
CA TYR A 416 7.15 -24.11 -6.63
C TYR A 416 7.23 -23.09 -7.77
N GLN A 417 6.87 -23.47 -8.99
CA GLN A 417 6.95 -22.59 -10.17
C GLN A 417 5.56 -22.16 -10.65
N ILE A 418 5.48 -20.91 -11.11
CA ILE A 418 4.33 -20.33 -11.82
C ILE A 418 4.75 -19.84 -13.20
N ALA A 419 3.79 -19.73 -14.12
CA ALA A 419 3.99 -19.15 -15.44
C ALA A 419 3.18 -17.84 -15.56
N VAL A 420 3.85 -16.75 -15.92
CA VAL A 420 3.23 -15.44 -16.12
C VAL A 420 3.78 -14.84 -17.41
N SER A 421 2.89 -14.48 -18.33
CA SER A 421 3.25 -13.83 -19.61
C SER A 421 4.36 -14.56 -20.39
N GLY A 422 4.35 -15.90 -20.37
CA GLY A 422 5.33 -16.73 -21.07
C GLY A 422 6.67 -16.96 -20.33
N ALA A 423 6.89 -16.26 -19.20
CA ALA A 423 8.05 -16.48 -18.33
C ALA A 423 7.71 -17.41 -17.16
N ARG A 424 8.70 -18.18 -16.68
CA ARG A 424 8.57 -19.05 -15.49
C ARG A 424 9.26 -18.43 -14.30
N TYR A 425 8.58 -18.40 -13.17
CA TYR A 425 9.10 -17.90 -11.90
C TYR A 425 9.03 -19.00 -10.86
N ALA A 426 10.09 -19.17 -10.08
CA ALA A 426 9.99 -19.92 -8.83
C ALA A 426 9.54 -18.96 -7.73
N ILE A 427 8.66 -19.41 -6.85
CA ILE A 427 8.12 -18.62 -5.73
C ILE A 427 8.12 -19.45 -4.45
N GLN A 428 8.21 -18.77 -3.31
CA GLN A 428 7.92 -19.34 -2.00
C GLN A 428 7.26 -18.28 -1.12
N ILE A 429 6.14 -18.67 -0.51
CA ILE A 429 5.28 -17.76 0.23
C ILE A 429 5.60 -17.87 1.72
N TYR A 430 5.84 -16.71 2.32
CA TYR A 430 6.02 -16.54 3.76
C TYR A 430 4.89 -15.66 4.29
N ALA A 431 4.68 -15.68 5.61
CA ALA A 431 3.57 -14.98 6.23
C ALA A 431 3.57 -13.46 5.94
N LEU A 432 4.75 -12.83 5.87
CA LEU A 432 4.85 -11.37 5.67
C LEU A 432 5.15 -10.95 4.22
N ASP A 433 5.63 -11.86 3.37
CA ASP A 433 5.98 -11.56 1.98
C ASP A 433 6.16 -12.83 1.13
N THR A 434 6.22 -12.66 -0.18
CA THR A 434 6.53 -13.74 -1.13
C THR A 434 7.87 -13.49 -1.79
N LEU A 435 8.75 -14.50 -1.74
CA LEU A 435 10.00 -14.49 -2.46
C LEU A 435 9.81 -15.10 -3.84
N TYR A 436 10.52 -14.56 -4.83
CA TYR A 436 10.51 -15.10 -6.18
C TYR A 436 11.85 -14.92 -6.89
N ASN A 437 12.07 -15.71 -7.93
CA ASN A 437 13.14 -15.50 -8.89
C ASN A 437 12.69 -15.95 -10.29
N LEU A 438 13.25 -15.33 -11.33
CA LEU A 438 13.05 -15.80 -12.71
C LEU A 438 13.79 -17.13 -12.91
N VAL A 439 13.19 -18.09 -13.60
CA VAL A 439 13.87 -19.35 -13.95
C VAL A 439 14.63 -19.17 -15.27
N PRO A 440 15.93 -19.54 -15.36
CA PRO A 440 16.75 -20.31 -14.40
C PRO A 440 17.66 -19.46 -13.49
N ARG A 441 17.37 -18.18 -13.24
CA ARG A 441 18.16 -17.30 -12.37
C ARG A 441 17.89 -17.55 -10.88
N TRP A 442 18.26 -18.73 -10.39
CA TRP A 442 17.94 -19.20 -9.03
C TRP A 442 18.49 -18.34 -7.88
N SER A 443 19.60 -17.62 -8.10
CA SER A 443 20.23 -16.76 -7.10
C SER A 443 19.67 -15.33 -7.05
N ASP A 444 18.91 -14.90 -8.07
CA ASP A 444 18.31 -13.56 -8.13
C ASP A 444 16.97 -13.54 -7.39
N VAL A 445 17.05 -13.73 -6.07
CA VAL A 445 15.90 -13.78 -5.17
C VAL A 445 15.40 -12.38 -4.85
N ARG A 446 14.16 -12.10 -5.24
CA ARG A 446 13.47 -10.81 -5.07
C ARG A 446 12.21 -10.97 -4.23
N ARG A 447 11.66 -9.86 -3.74
CA ARG A 447 10.42 -9.84 -2.95
C ARG A 447 9.27 -9.34 -3.81
N MET A 448 8.09 -9.93 -3.65
CA MET A 448 6.86 -9.45 -4.30
C MET A 448 6.58 -7.98 -3.93
N ASN A 449 6.83 -7.57 -2.69
CA ASN A 449 6.66 -6.17 -2.29
C ASN A 449 7.59 -5.19 -3.02
N ASP A 450 8.70 -5.65 -3.61
CA ASP A 450 9.56 -4.81 -4.43
C ASP A 450 8.94 -4.53 -5.82
N LEU A 451 8.04 -5.40 -6.31
CA LEU A 451 7.27 -5.18 -7.55
C LEU A 451 6.27 -4.04 -7.41
N VAL A 452 5.73 -3.82 -6.21
CA VAL A 452 4.84 -2.68 -5.91
C VAL A 452 5.62 -1.35 -5.96
N LYS A 453 6.94 -1.40 -5.69
CA LYS A 453 7.84 -0.24 -5.72
C LYS A 453 8.48 0.01 -7.09
N HIS A 454 8.53 -1.01 -7.97
CA HIS A 454 9.18 -0.93 -9.26
C HIS A 454 8.36 -1.62 -10.36
N GLY A 455 7.85 -0.84 -11.33
CA GLY A 455 7.46 -1.35 -12.64
C GLY A 455 8.63 -1.78 -13.51
N ALA A 456 9.44 -2.72 -13.05
CA ALA A 456 10.63 -3.12 -13.78
C ALA A 456 10.28 -3.96 -15.02
N THR A 457 10.63 -3.42 -16.18
CA THR A 457 10.69 -4.05 -17.52
C THR A 457 11.59 -5.31 -17.50
N PRO A 458 11.32 -6.38 -18.28
CA PRO A 458 12.26 -7.48 -18.44
C PRO A 458 13.48 -7.07 -19.31
N PRO A 459 14.65 -7.71 -19.15
CA PRO A 459 15.86 -7.28 -19.84
C PRO A 459 15.85 -7.71 -21.32
N ALA A 460 15.97 -6.73 -22.22
CA ALA A 460 16.32 -6.95 -23.61
C ALA A 460 17.82 -7.26 -23.78
N GLN A 461 18.12 -7.98 -24.85
CA GLN A 461 19.38 -8.67 -25.16
C GLN A 461 20.58 -7.75 -25.42
N VAL A 462 21.76 -8.35 -25.23
CA VAL A 462 23.12 -7.87 -25.52
C VAL A 462 23.34 -7.58 -27.01
N LEU A 463 23.98 -6.45 -27.33
CA LEU A 463 24.88 -6.12 -28.47
C LEU A 463 25.17 -4.60 -28.34
N GLY A 464 26.35 -4.00 -28.41
CA GLY A 464 27.72 -4.36 -28.78
C GLY A 464 28.66 -3.16 -28.46
N MET A 465 29.97 -3.38 -28.57
CA MET A 465 31.09 -2.55 -28.06
C MET A 465 31.38 -1.22 -28.79
N ALA A 466 31.97 -0.24 -28.07
CA ALA A 466 33.19 0.52 -28.48
C ALA A 466 33.80 1.40 -27.35
N ARG A 467 35.15 1.41 -27.27
CA ARG A 467 36.14 2.18 -26.43
C ARG A 467 36.39 3.60 -27.00
N ALA A 468 37.10 4.61 -26.44
CA ALA A 468 37.75 4.99 -25.16
C ALA A 468 38.40 6.43 -25.30
N ALA A 469 38.96 6.97 -24.19
CA ALA A 469 40.00 8.05 -24.00
C ALA A 469 39.51 9.48 -23.61
N SER A 470 40.13 10.30 -22.74
CA SER A 470 41.14 10.22 -21.64
C SER A 470 41.30 11.60 -20.93
N ALA A 471 41.73 11.61 -19.63
CA ALA A 471 42.42 12.58 -18.70
C ALA A 471 42.48 14.13 -18.98
N ASP A 472 42.58 15.12 -18.06
CA ASP A 472 43.31 15.32 -16.76
C ASP A 472 42.92 16.70 -16.08
N THR A 473 42.64 16.84 -14.75
CA THR A 473 43.39 17.47 -13.57
C THR A 473 43.13 18.95 -13.06
N THR A 474 42.37 19.10 -11.93
CA THR A 474 42.58 19.80 -10.59
C THR A 474 42.68 21.38 -10.33
N PRO A 475 42.57 21.98 -9.07
CA PRO A 475 41.42 22.73 -8.43
C PRO A 475 41.63 24.20 -7.82
N ALA A 476 40.68 24.73 -6.96
CA ALA A 476 40.22 26.13 -6.55
C ALA A 476 40.88 26.98 -5.37
N PRO A 477 40.43 28.24 -4.99
CA PRO A 477 39.42 28.53 -3.88
C PRO A 477 38.52 29.87 -3.84
N LEU A 478 37.34 29.77 -3.13
CA LEU A 478 36.31 30.58 -2.35
C LEU A 478 35.97 32.13 -2.38
N ASP A 479 34.65 32.45 -2.49
CA ASP A 479 33.88 33.71 -2.25
C ASP A 479 32.39 33.30 -1.94
N ASP A 480 31.84 33.43 -0.71
CA ASP A 480 30.66 32.63 -0.29
C ASP A 480 29.33 33.43 -0.15
N GLN A 481 28.65 33.69 -1.28
CA GLN A 481 27.18 33.64 -1.29
C GLN A 481 26.75 32.24 -0.83
N LEU A 482 25.59 32.09 -0.16
CA LEU A 482 25.10 30.76 0.23
C LEU A 482 24.98 29.90 -1.04
N ALA A 483 25.95 29.03 -1.26
CA ALA A 483 26.08 28.28 -2.51
C ALA A 483 25.06 27.14 -2.49
N ILE A 484 23.82 27.46 -2.90
CA ILE A 484 22.74 26.48 -3.00
C ILE A 484 22.89 25.75 -4.34
N VAL A 485 23.17 24.46 -4.24
CA VAL A 485 23.24 23.58 -5.40
C VAL A 485 21.84 23.06 -5.71
N ARG A 486 21.32 23.36 -6.91
CA ARG A 486 20.07 22.76 -7.40
C ARG A 486 20.40 21.49 -8.19
N PRO A 487 20.14 20.28 -7.66
CA PRO A 487 20.39 19.06 -8.40
C PRO A 487 19.47 18.99 -9.62
N ASN A 488 19.99 18.41 -10.71
CA ASN A 488 19.23 18.17 -11.94
C ASN A 488 19.23 16.66 -12.25
N PRO A 489 18.07 16.01 -12.34
CA PRO A 489 16.73 16.58 -12.21
C PRO A 489 16.39 17.01 -10.77
N LEU A 490 15.55 18.03 -10.65
CA LEU A 490 14.96 18.41 -9.36
C LEU A 490 14.09 17.25 -8.83
N ALA A 491 13.93 17.18 -7.51
CA ALA A 491 13.15 16.12 -6.89
C ALA A 491 11.67 16.26 -7.23
N MET A 492 11.06 15.18 -7.70
CA MET A 492 9.67 15.16 -8.17
C MET A 492 8.66 14.89 -7.05
N ALA A 493 9.13 14.56 -5.84
CA ALA A 493 8.31 14.22 -4.68
C ALA A 493 7.72 15.46 -3.99
N HIS A 494 7.02 16.30 -4.74
CA HIS A 494 6.43 17.53 -4.25
C HIS A 494 5.03 17.76 -4.85
N THR A 495 4.21 18.54 -4.17
CA THR A 495 2.92 19.01 -4.70
C THR A 495 2.84 20.55 -4.64
N SER A 496 1.77 21.14 -5.15
CA SER A 496 1.49 22.55 -4.94
C SER A 496 1.19 22.81 -3.45
N ARG A 497 1.70 23.92 -2.88
CA ARG A 497 1.31 24.37 -1.53
C ARG A 497 -0.14 24.85 -1.44
N ASN A 498 -0.77 25.11 -2.58
CA ASN A 498 -2.14 25.64 -2.69
C ASN A 498 -2.31 26.96 -1.91
N GLY A 499 -1.31 27.83 -1.98
CA GLY A 499 -1.33 29.18 -1.38
C GLY A 499 -1.18 29.22 0.15
N ARG A 500 -0.81 28.12 0.81
CA ARG A 500 -0.59 28.10 2.27
C ARG A 500 0.78 28.70 2.65
N THR A 501 0.80 29.47 3.73
CA THR A 501 2.01 30.11 4.29
C THR A 501 2.90 29.08 4.97
N ILE A 502 4.22 29.30 4.89
CA ILE A 502 5.23 28.52 5.61
C ILE A 502 5.34 29.06 7.04
N GLU A 503 5.11 28.20 8.02
CA GLU A 503 5.05 28.55 9.44
C GLU A 503 6.06 27.76 10.29
N GLN A 504 6.64 26.71 9.73
CA GLN A 504 7.48 25.75 10.45
C GLN A 504 8.62 25.20 9.59
N VAL A 505 9.73 24.84 10.25
CA VAL A 505 10.84 24.08 9.65
C VAL A 505 10.92 22.72 10.34
N ILE A 506 10.93 21.65 9.55
CA ILE A 506 11.02 20.27 10.05
C ILE A 506 12.38 19.69 9.67
N LEU A 507 13.23 19.45 10.67
CA LEU A 507 14.53 18.83 10.49
C LEU A 507 14.41 17.30 10.43
N HIS A 508 15.10 16.70 9.47
CA HIS A 508 15.26 15.25 9.32
C HIS A 508 16.74 14.91 9.46
N ALA A 509 17.09 14.01 10.38
CA ALA A 509 18.42 13.42 10.42
C ALA A 509 18.43 12.19 9.50
N VAL A 510 19.22 12.22 8.44
CA VAL A 510 19.21 11.17 7.41
C VAL A 510 20.58 10.47 7.38
N PRO A 511 20.66 9.18 7.76
CA PRO A 511 21.91 8.44 7.73
C PRO A 511 22.31 8.09 6.29
N GLY A 512 23.60 8.24 6.00
CA GLY A 512 24.20 8.01 4.68
C GLY A 512 24.85 9.28 4.14
N ASP A 513 25.68 9.12 3.12
CA ASP A 513 26.35 10.26 2.47
C ASP A 513 25.38 11.12 1.64
N SER A 514 25.72 12.39 1.44
CA SER A 514 24.86 13.35 0.74
C SER A 514 24.59 12.97 -0.70
N GLU A 515 25.53 12.38 -1.42
CA GLU A 515 25.32 11.94 -2.80
C GLU A 515 24.23 10.87 -2.87
N ARG A 516 24.28 9.88 -1.97
CA ARG A 516 23.26 8.84 -1.85
C ARG A 516 21.92 9.41 -1.39
N ILE A 517 21.92 10.35 -0.45
CA ILE A 517 20.67 10.98 0.01
C ILE A 517 20.04 11.80 -1.13
N LEU A 518 20.82 12.60 -1.86
CA LEU A 518 20.36 13.35 -3.03
C LEU A 518 19.85 12.43 -4.12
N SER A 519 20.59 11.35 -4.39
CA SER A 519 20.21 10.33 -5.36
C SER A 519 18.87 9.69 -4.99
N GLN A 520 18.64 9.39 -3.70
CA GLN A 520 17.38 8.82 -3.22
C GLN A 520 16.22 9.82 -3.23
N MET A 521 16.43 11.06 -2.80
CA MET A 521 15.39 12.08 -2.72
C MET A 521 15.02 12.64 -4.10
N SER A 522 16.02 12.76 -4.99
CA SER A 522 15.85 13.21 -6.38
C SER A 522 15.55 12.04 -7.32
N ALA A 523 15.54 10.80 -6.82
CA ALA A 523 15.20 9.62 -7.62
C ALA A 523 13.82 9.80 -8.24
N VAL A 524 13.73 9.50 -9.53
CA VAL A 524 12.46 9.39 -10.24
C VAL A 524 11.60 8.37 -9.49
N GLY A 525 10.50 8.84 -8.92
CA GLY A 525 9.57 8.01 -8.14
C GLY A 525 9.72 8.06 -6.62
N SER A 526 10.68 8.84 -6.11
CA SER A 526 10.78 9.12 -4.68
C SER A 526 9.41 9.57 -4.14
N ARG A 527 9.02 9.00 -3.00
CA ARG A 527 7.81 9.41 -2.26
C ARG A 527 8.16 10.18 -1.00
N PHE A 528 9.42 10.56 -0.86
CA PHE A 528 9.96 11.35 0.23
C PHE A 528 11.07 12.26 -0.28
N THR A 529 10.89 13.57 -0.15
CA THR A 529 11.97 14.52 -0.37
C THR A 529 11.80 15.68 0.59
N THR A 530 12.91 16.33 0.91
CA THR A 530 12.92 17.59 1.66
C THR A 530 13.15 18.75 0.69
N HIS A 531 12.91 19.98 1.13
CA HIS A 531 13.24 21.14 0.29
C HIS A 531 14.75 21.30 0.20
N TYR A 532 15.43 21.05 1.32
CA TYR A 532 16.88 21.18 1.43
C TYR A 532 17.53 19.93 2.00
N LEU A 533 18.71 19.58 1.50
CA LEU A 533 19.67 18.71 2.17
C LEU A 533 20.90 19.54 2.54
N VAL A 534 21.36 19.44 3.77
CA VAL A 534 22.66 20.00 4.19
C VAL A 534 23.64 18.85 4.40
N ALA A 535 24.66 18.79 3.56
CA ALA A 535 25.71 17.79 3.60
C ALA A 535 26.69 18.02 4.76
N LEU A 536 27.46 17.00 5.14
CA LEU A 536 28.44 17.09 6.23
C LEU A 536 29.56 18.10 5.94
N ASP A 537 29.87 18.31 4.66
CA ASP A 537 30.84 19.30 4.20
C ASP A 537 30.30 20.74 4.16
N GLY A 538 29.01 20.94 4.47
CA GLY A 538 28.34 22.25 4.46
C GLY A 538 27.59 22.57 3.18
N THR A 539 27.67 21.74 2.14
CA THR A 539 26.94 21.98 0.89
C THR A 539 25.44 21.93 1.11
N ILE A 540 24.72 22.96 0.65
CA ILE A 540 23.27 23.02 0.72
C ILE A 540 22.71 22.70 -0.66
N TYR A 541 21.88 21.66 -0.72
CA TYR A 541 21.18 21.29 -1.93
C TYR A 541 19.72 21.68 -1.83
N GLN A 542 19.16 22.36 -2.83
CA GLN A 542 17.72 22.64 -2.89
C GLN A 542 17.04 21.69 -3.87
N LEU A 543 16.40 20.66 -3.31
CA LEU A 543 15.78 19.60 -4.08
C LEU A 543 14.38 19.98 -4.57
N VAL A 544 13.68 20.83 -3.81
CA VAL A 544 12.32 21.30 -4.12
C VAL A 544 12.23 22.80 -3.88
N ASP A 545 11.62 23.52 -4.83
CA ASP A 545 11.35 24.95 -4.69
C ASP A 545 10.43 25.22 -3.49
N GLU A 546 10.72 26.27 -2.72
CA GLU A 546 9.99 26.63 -1.51
C GLU A 546 8.52 26.97 -1.79
N GLU A 547 8.17 27.41 -3.00
CA GLU A 547 6.77 27.62 -3.40
C GLU A 547 5.97 26.29 -3.50
N ARG A 548 6.66 25.14 -3.54
CA ARG A 548 6.08 23.80 -3.58
C ARG A 548 6.16 23.11 -2.23
N ALA A 549 5.26 22.16 -2.01
CA ALA A 549 5.19 21.35 -0.81
C ALA A 549 5.93 20.03 -1.05
N ALA A 550 7.18 19.94 -0.61
CA ALA A 550 7.90 18.66 -0.60
C ALA A 550 7.16 17.63 0.26
N TRP A 551 7.19 16.36 -0.14
CA TRP A 551 6.56 15.28 0.60
C TRP A 551 7.52 14.79 1.70
N HIS A 552 7.53 15.43 2.87
CA HIS A 552 8.46 15.09 3.96
C HIS A 552 7.81 14.78 5.32
N ALA A 553 6.66 15.36 5.64
CA ALA A 553 6.01 15.25 6.96
C ALA A 553 4.58 14.66 6.92
N GLY A 554 3.85 14.83 5.82
CA GLY A 554 2.49 14.25 5.68
C GLY A 554 1.44 14.87 6.61
N MET A 555 0.43 14.08 6.97
CA MET A 555 -0.68 14.52 7.83
C MET A 555 -0.35 14.31 9.31
N ALA A 556 -0.57 15.33 10.13
CA ALA A 556 -0.46 15.28 11.58
C ALA A 556 -1.77 15.74 12.26
N SER A 557 -1.97 15.32 13.51
CA SER A 557 -3.14 15.70 14.32
C SER A 557 -2.68 16.49 15.55
N ALA A 558 -3.32 17.64 15.81
CA ALA A 558 -3.22 18.38 17.06
C ALA A 558 -4.63 18.64 17.59
N ASP A 559 -4.88 18.30 18.86
CA ASP A 559 -6.16 18.48 19.57
C ASP A 559 -7.41 17.99 18.81
N GLY A 560 -7.28 16.91 18.03
CA GLY A 560 -8.37 16.28 17.28
C GLY A 560 -8.65 16.88 15.90
N LEU A 561 -7.84 17.83 15.43
CA LEU A 561 -7.89 18.40 14.07
C LEU A 561 -6.69 17.93 13.24
N TRP A 562 -6.95 17.53 11.99
CA TRP A 562 -5.94 16.98 11.08
C TRP A 562 -5.43 18.05 10.10
N PHE A 563 -4.11 18.21 10.02
CA PHE A 563 -3.44 19.17 9.14
C PHE A 563 -2.33 18.50 8.34
N ASN A 564 -2.22 18.86 7.05
CA ASN A 564 -1.14 18.38 6.20
C ASN A 564 0.08 19.29 6.35
N LEU A 565 1.07 18.84 7.12
CA LEU A 565 2.26 19.61 7.45
C LEU A 565 3.15 19.87 6.23
N ASN A 566 3.11 19.02 5.19
CA ASN A 566 3.83 19.29 3.94
C ASN A 566 3.47 20.65 3.33
N LEU A 567 2.22 21.08 3.50
CA LEU A 567 1.72 22.29 2.87
C LEU A 567 2.16 23.57 3.61
N THR A 568 2.46 23.49 4.91
CA THR A 568 2.76 24.64 5.78
C THR A 568 4.18 24.63 6.36
N SER A 569 5.04 23.69 5.94
CA SER A 569 6.41 23.58 6.45
C SER A 569 7.47 23.42 5.38
N ILE A 570 8.72 23.71 5.76
CA ILE A 570 9.94 23.45 5.00
C ILE A 570 10.67 22.29 5.65
N GLY A 571 10.69 21.13 4.99
CA GLY A 571 11.55 20.01 5.37
C GLY A 571 13.02 20.28 5.01
N ILE A 572 13.93 20.04 5.96
CA ILE A 572 15.39 20.08 5.75
C ILE A 572 15.98 18.76 6.23
N ALA A 573 16.64 18.03 5.34
CA ALA A 573 17.45 16.87 5.69
C ALA A 573 18.87 17.29 6.08
N LEU A 574 19.43 16.62 7.08
CA LEU A 574 20.83 16.72 7.48
C LEU A 574 21.48 15.39 7.21
N GLU A 575 22.54 15.41 6.41
CA GLU A 575 23.41 14.25 6.22
C GLU A 575 23.99 13.84 7.58
N ARG A 576 23.88 12.55 7.90
CA ARG A 576 24.53 11.95 9.07
C ARG A 576 25.38 10.78 8.61
N PRO A 577 26.60 10.60 9.13
CA PRO A 577 27.39 9.41 8.83
C PRO A 577 26.58 8.15 9.16
N SER A 578 26.79 7.08 8.41
CA SER A 578 26.13 5.80 8.66
C SER A 578 26.48 5.18 10.02
N THR A 579 27.53 5.65 10.66
CA THR A 579 28.00 5.26 12.00
C THR A 579 27.44 6.14 13.12
N TRP A 580 26.58 7.10 12.80
CA TRP A 580 25.87 7.90 13.80
C TRP A 580 24.88 7.03 14.61
N PRO A 581 24.76 7.22 15.94
CA PRO A 581 25.49 8.16 16.81
C PRO A 581 26.79 7.57 17.42
N GLU A 582 27.10 6.30 17.13
CA GLU A 582 28.17 5.51 17.76
C GLU A 582 29.59 6.05 17.50
N GLU A 583 29.79 6.85 16.45
CA GLU A 583 30.98 7.70 16.25
C GLU A 583 30.64 9.16 16.61
N PRO A 584 31.42 9.87 17.45
CA PRO A 584 31.15 11.27 17.75
C PRO A 584 31.08 12.06 16.45
N ALA A 585 30.05 12.90 16.31
CA ALA A 585 29.77 13.81 15.20
C ALA A 585 30.99 14.63 14.73
N GLY A 586 31.97 13.97 14.11
CA GLY A 586 33.29 14.52 13.79
C GLY A 586 33.12 15.80 12.97
N ASN A 587 33.52 16.91 13.59
CA ASN A 587 33.45 18.30 13.13
C ASN A 587 32.30 18.68 12.16
N THR A 588 31.05 18.39 12.54
CA THR A 588 29.84 18.86 11.81
C THR A 588 29.61 20.38 11.89
N ASN A 589 30.53 21.15 12.49
CA ASN A 589 30.40 22.61 12.64
C ASN A 589 30.18 23.32 11.30
N ILE A 590 30.77 22.82 10.21
CA ILE A 590 30.58 23.39 8.87
C ILE A 590 29.13 23.16 8.39
N GLN A 591 28.61 21.93 8.48
CA GLN A 591 27.20 21.61 8.26
C GLN A 591 26.25 22.42 9.16
N LEU A 592 26.57 22.58 10.44
CA LEU A 592 25.74 23.33 11.39
C LEU A 592 25.78 24.84 11.15
N ASN A 593 26.90 25.39 10.69
CA ASN A 593 27.01 26.79 10.28
C ASN A 593 26.21 27.03 9.00
N ALA A 594 26.32 26.15 8.00
CA ALA A 594 25.53 26.20 6.78
C ALA A 594 24.03 26.10 7.08
N LEU A 595 23.62 25.17 7.94
CA LEU A 595 22.25 25.07 8.44
C LEU A 595 21.82 26.35 9.15
N SER A 596 22.65 26.93 10.02
CA SER A 596 22.31 28.17 10.74
C SER A 596 22.18 29.38 9.80
N GLN A 597 22.98 29.44 8.73
CA GLN A 597 22.85 30.46 7.69
C GLN A 597 21.56 30.26 6.88
N LEU A 598 21.24 29.02 6.47
CA LEU A 598 19.99 28.68 5.80
C LEU A 598 18.76 29.00 6.65
N LEU A 599 18.81 28.73 7.96
CA LEU A 599 17.73 29.07 8.88
C LEU A 599 17.54 30.59 9.00
N ARG A 600 18.62 31.38 9.07
CA ARG A 600 18.53 32.86 9.07
C ARG A 600 17.96 33.40 7.76
N ASP A 601 18.35 32.83 6.64
CA ASP A 601 17.81 33.18 5.32
C ASP A 601 16.30 32.90 5.26
N LEU A 602 15.88 31.69 5.64
CA LEU A 602 14.45 31.32 5.73
C LEU A 602 13.66 32.22 6.68
N ALA A 603 14.21 32.59 7.84
CA ALA A 603 13.57 33.50 8.80
C ALA A 603 13.44 34.94 8.30
N SER A 604 14.28 35.36 7.34
CA SER A 604 14.14 36.66 6.69
C SER A 604 12.99 36.70 5.66
N HIS A 605 12.60 35.53 5.14
CA HIS A 605 11.54 35.38 4.12
C HIS A 605 10.19 34.92 4.68
N TYR A 606 10.18 34.23 5.83
CA TYR A 606 9.01 33.60 6.43
C TYR A 606 8.87 33.93 7.92
N PRO A 607 7.64 33.93 8.48
CA PRO A 607 7.38 34.28 9.89
C PRO A 607 7.80 33.16 10.87
N LEU A 608 9.08 32.78 10.85
CA LEU A 608 9.64 31.73 11.69
C LEU A 608 10.14 32.29 13.01
N THR A 609 9.88 31.58 14.11
CA THR A 609 10.41 31.89 15.45
C THR A 609 11.29 30.74 15.94
N PRO A 610 12.05 30.89 17.04
CA PRO A 610 12.78 29.77 17.63
C PRO A 610 11.94 28.52 17.89
N SER A 611 10.64 28.67 18.20
CA SER A 611 9.72 27.54 18.38
C SER A 611 9.23 26.89 17.07
N SER A 612 9.42 27.55 15.92
CA SER A 612 9.06 27.02 14.60
C SER A 612 9.99 25.90 14.11
N LEU A 613 11.17 25.72 14.75
CA LEU A 613 12.10 24.63 14.41
C LEU A 613 11.75 23.36 15.19
N ILE A 614 11.27 22.37 14.44
CA ILE A 614 10.81 21.09 14.97
C ILE A 614 11.68 19.98 14.39
N LEU A 615 12.07 19.03 15.24
CA LEU A 615 12.73 17.81 14.78
C LEU A 615 11.66 16.80 14.40
N TRP A 616 11.75 16.17 13.23
CA TRP A 616 10.77 15.18 12.77
C TRP A 616 10.49 14.09 13.82
N SER A 617 11.52 13.61 14.51
CA SER A 617 11.36 12.60 15.56
C SER A 617 10.43 13.03 16.70
N SER A 618 10.39 14.33 17.03
CA SER A 618 9.49 14.87 18.05
C SER A 618 8.01 14.95 17.62
N LEU A 619 7.72 14.89 16.31
CA LEU A 619 6.36 14.80 15.74
C LEU A 619 5.97 13.35 15.42
N ALA A 620 6.94 12.53 15.02
CA ALA A 620 6.73 11.15 14.59
C ALA A 620 6.76 10.12 15.74
N GLY A 621 7.03 10.56 16.97
CA GLY A 621 7.11 9.70 18.15
C GLY A 621 8.24 8.68 18.10
N SER A 622 9.29 8.94 17.33
CA SER A 622 10.47 8.07 17.16
C SER A 622 11.60 8.47 18.13
N ASP A 623 12.42 7.49 18.55
CA ASP A 623 13.42 7.58 19.63
C ASP A 623 14.41 8.77 19.55
N GLY A 624 14.91 9.20 20.72
CA GLY A 624 15.71 10.41 20.96
C GLY A 624 17.10 10.45 20.29
N ASP A 625 17.58 9.33 19.77
CA ASP A 625 18.93 9.16 19.19
C ASP A 625 19.12 9.99 17.90
N ALA A 626 18.03 10.31 17.18
CA ALA A 626 18.07 11.20 16.02
C ALA A 626 18.41 12.67 16.37
N ALA A 627 18.24 13.05 17.64
CA ALA A 627 18.58 14.38 18.16
C ALA A 627 19.95 14.44 18.83
N GLU A 628 20.54 13.27 19.13
CA GLU A 628 21.76 13.16 19.93
C GLU A 628 22.94 13.86 19.24
N GLY A 629 23.49 14.94 19.83
CA GLY A 629 24.59 15.70 19.23
C GLY A 629 24.18 16.92 18.37
N LEU A 630 22.88 17.18 18.17
CA LEU A 630 22.39 18.42 17.54
C LEU A 630 22.24 19.56 18.56
N PRO A 631 22.90 20.73 18.39
CA PRO A 631 22.74 21.85 19.31
C PRO A 631 21.44 22.63 19.03
N LEU A 632 20.28 21.98 19.24
CA LEU A 632 18.96 22.52 18.89
C LEU A 632 18.70 23.90 19.51
N ALA A 633 19.19 24.19 20.72
CA ALA A 633 19.05 25.51 21.33
C ALA A 633 19.76 26.62 20.52
N ALA A 634 20.98 26.34 20.01
CA ALA A 634 21.72 27.29 19.17
C ALA A 634 21.11 27.42 17.76
N LEU A 635 20.63 26.31 17.18
CA LEU A 635 19.93 26.33 15.88
C LEU A 635 18.58 27.07 15.96
N ARG A 636 17.87 26.96 17.08
CA ARG A 636 16.64 27.73 17.34
C ARG A 636 16.93 29.22 17.47
N ALA A 637 18.02 29.61 18.12
CA ALA A 637 18.45 31.01 18.18
C ALA A 637 18.81 31.59 16.80
N ALA A 638 19.17 30.76 15.82
CA ALA A 638 19.40 31.21 14.45
C ALA A 638 18.11 31.64 13.71
N LEU A 639 16.92 31.33 14.23
CA LEU A 639 15.65 31.83 13.68
C LEU A 639 15.19 33.17 14.27
N GLY A 640 15.92 33.76 15.23
CA GLY A 640 15.60 35.06 15.83
C GLY A 640 15.81 35.14 17.32
#